data_AF-A0A260Z2J6-F1
#
_entry.id   AF-A0A260Z2J6-F1
#
_cell.length_a   1.000
_cell.length_b   1.000
_cell.length_c   1.000
_cell.angle_alpha   90.00
_cell.angle_beta   90.00
_cell.angle_gamma   90.00
#
_symmetry.space_group_name_H-M   'P 1'
#
loop_
_entity.id
_entity.type
_entity.pdbx_description
1 polymer ?
#
loop_
_entity_poly.entity_id
_entity_poly.type
_entity_poly.pdbx_seq_one_letter_code
_entity_poly.pdbx_strand_id
1 'polypeptide(L)'
;MTADTAVRSTENLPQQILDFLGKSNEFNSIQLAQQWDIDHQKLIGAIKSLLANEGVLATKDVTEKRLELTNEGVQFANEGSPEFLVFEFIGADGAAQADIQKQPFGKIGMAKAMQFKWVSVDKGRVVRQTSDVTDTTRKQLESLRIGEDVDENGKKELKKRKLISEVNIKGLLVTKGDSFTTSLAKQEADLTPEMIASGSWKDKQFKKYNFESLGVVPSSGHLHPLMKVRSEFRQIFFSMGFSEMATNRYVESSFWNFDALFQPQQHPARDAHDTFFVSDPAISTTFPQDYLERVKTVHSKGGYGSAGYNYDWKIEEAQKNVLRTHTTAGFRPSKLFSIDRVFRNETLDATHLAEFHQVEGVIAEKNLSLAHLIGVFTEFFKKLGITNLRFKPTYNPYTEPSMEIFAYHQGLAKWVEIGNSGMFRPEMLLPMGLPADVNVAGYGLSLERPTMIKYGINNIRDLFGSKIDLEVVYNTPICRLDKMTTRLARLWQPGNPQRRVFLPDFWLAVVESPDVGRNKLPRNCVKFEVDPRMSRHDIREYLTKIYDLPVRDVRTEVQMGDITWNSKHDHQYKKAMWKDDDKKFAYVFMSKGFTFSYPKMFDSLEEDLELIKAKQQQEDLKDKLNEGYANRNRRVGRFLAV
;
A
#
# COMPACT_ATOMS: atom_id res chain seq x y z
N MET A 1 -49.47 2.28 -61.99
CA MET A 1 -49.89 1.58 -60.77
C MET A 1 -49.23 0.21 -60.77
N THR A 2 -48.06 0.11 -60.14
CA THR A 2 -47.48 -1.13 -59.61
C THR A 2 -46.46 -0.72 -58.56
N ALA A 3 -46.45 -1.47 -57.46
CA ALA A 3 -45.80 -1.18 -56.21
C ALA A 3 -44.27 -1.11 -56.33
N ASP A 4 -43.69 -0.03 -55.80
CA ASP A 4 -42.25 0.14 -55.61
C ASP A 4 -41.97 0.30 -54.11
N THR A 5 -42.10 -0.81 -53.38
CA THR A 5 -41.66 -0.93 -51.99
C THR A 5 -40.14 -1.13 -51.99
N ALA A 6 -39.40 -0.04 -52.11
CA ALA A 6 -37.98 -0.01 -51.81
C ALA A 6 -37.78 -0.25 -50.30
N VAL A 7 -37.23 -1.42 -49.97
CA VAL A 7 -36.67 -1.74 -48.67
C VAL A 7 -35.58 -0.70 -48.35
N ARG A 8 -35.90 0.30 -47.52
CA ARG A 8 -34.96 1.33 -47.08
C ARG A 8 -33.92 0.68 -46.16
N SER A 9 -32.68 0.65 -46.61
CA SER A 9 -31.55 0.19 -45.81
C SER A 9 -31.41 1.04 -44.55
N THR A 10 -31.30 0.38 -43.40
CA THR A 10 -31.11 0.95 -42.05
C THR A 10 -29.66 1.38 -41.79
N GLU A 11 -28.77 1.33 -42.78
CA GLU A 11 -27.32 1.47 -42.60
C GLU A 11 -26.82 2.92 -42.47
N ASN A 12 -27.64 3.95 -42.70
CA ASN A 12 -27.19 5.34 -42.54
C ASN A 12 -28.28 6.31 -42.04
N LEU A 13 -28.84 6.01 -40.87
CA LEU A 13 -29.82 6.87 -40.18
C LEU A 13 -29.37 8.35 -40.05
N PRO A 14 -28.11 8.67 -39.66
CA PRO A 14 -27.68 10.07 -39.53
C PRO A 14 -27.79 10.86 -40.83
N GLN A 15 -27.42 10.25 -41.97
CA GLN A 15 -27.55 10.90 -43.27
C GLN A 15 -29.02 11.10 -43.65
N GLN A 16 -29.88 10.11 -43.40
CA GLN A 16 -31.32 10.21 -43.67
C GLN A 16 -31.97 11.33 -42.84
N ILE A 17 -31.54 11.53 -41.60
CA ILE A 17 -32.02 12.63 -40.74
C ILE A 17 -31.60 13.98 -41.32
N LEU A 18 -30.34 14.13 -41.74
CA LEU A 18 -29.86 15.36 -42.37
C LEU A 18 -30.57 15.66 -43.69
N ASP A 19 -30.81 14.65 -44.52
CA ASP A 19 -31.54 14.81 -45.78
C ASP A 19 -33.02 15.17 -45.55
N PHE A 20 -33.64 14.59 -44.51
CA PHE A 20 -35.00 14.92 -44.12
C PHE A 20 -35.10 16.34 -43.61
N LEU A 21 -34.23 16.75 -42.68
CA LEU A 21 -34.14 18.11 -42.17
C LEU A 21 -33.64 19.10 -43.23
N GLY A 22 -33.02 18.63 -44.32
CA GLY A 22 -32.76 19.46 -45.50
C GLY A 22 -34.06 19.91 -46.16
N LYS A 23 -35.08 19.03 -46.17
CA LYS A 23 -36.40 19.25 -46.79
C LYS A 23 -37.44 19.83 -45.83
N SER A 24 -37.37 19.52 -44.53
CA SER A 24 -38.25 20.02 -43.48
C SER A 24 -37.51 20.95 -42.52
N ASN A 25 -38.16 21.97 -41.95
CA ASN A 25 -37.48 22.89 -41.02
C ASN A 25 -37.33 22.33 -39.60
N GLU A 26 -38.22 21.43 -39.20
CA GLU A 26 -38.22 20.78 -37.90
C GLU A 26 -38.90 19.41 -37.97
N PHE A 27 -38.60 18.53 -37.01
CA PHE A 27 -39.36 17.31 -36.80
C PHE A 27 -39.38 16.87 -35.34
N ASN A 28 -40.45 16.20 -34.94
CA ASN A 28 -40.56 15.54 -33.63
C ASN A 28 -40.07 14.10 -33.75
N SER A 29 -39.09 13.72 -32.93
CA SER A 29 -38.49 12.38 -32.99
C SER A 29 -39.50 11.25 -32.73
N ILE A 30 -40.54 11.46 -31.92
CA ILE A 30 -41.57 10.46 -31.63
C ILE A 30 -42.42 10.17 -32.88
N GLN A 31 -42.86 11.24 -33.54
CA GLN A 31 -43.68 11.14 -34.76
C GLN A 31 -42.87 10.58 -35.93
N LEU A 32 -41.60 10.99 -36.05
CA LEU A 32 -40.72 10.51 -37.12
C LEU A 32 -40.38 9.02 -36.95
N ALA A 33 -40.15 8.56 -35.71
CA ALA A 33 -39.92 7.14 -35.41
C ALA A 33 -41.12 6.28 -35.85
N GLN A 34 -42.35 6.76 -35.59
CA GLN A 34 -43.56 6.09 -36.08
C GLN A 34 -43.70 6.16 -37.61
N GLN A 35 -43.43 7.31 -38.22
CA GLN A 35 -43.54 7.50 -39.67
C GLN A 35 -42.56 6.61 -40.45
N TRP A 36 -41.36 6.39 -39.90
CA TRP A 36 -40.31 5.61 -40.54
C TRP A 36 -40.30 4.14 -40.11
N ASP A 37 -41.17 3.76 -39.17
CA ASP A 37 -41.20 2.42 -38.56
C ASP A 37 -39.82 2.02 -37.99
N ILE A 38 -39.20 2.94 -37.24
CA ILE A 38 -37.87 2.74 -36.62
C ILE A 38 -38.00 2.83 -35.11
N ASP A 39 -37.26 1.96 -34.41
CA ASP A 39 -37.13 2.05 -32.97
C ASP A 39 -36.64 3.44 -32.50
N HIS A 40 -37.40 4.05 -31.58
CA HIS A 40 -37.16 5.41 -31.11
C HIS A 40 -35.79 5.58 -30.46
N GLN A 41 -35.26 4.54 -29.80
CA GLN A 41 -33.92 4.60 -29.19
C GLN A 41 -32.82 4.67 -30.25
N LYS A 42 -32.96 3.92 -31.36
CA LYS A 42 -32.03 4.01 -32.50
C LYS A 42 -32.05 5.41 -33.13
N LEU A 43 -33.24 6.00 -33.29
CA LEU A 43 -33.38 7.36 -33.82
C LEU A 43 -32.74 8.40 -32.88
N ILE A 44 -32.97 8.31 -31.56
CA ILE A 44 -32.32 9.18 -30.57
C ILE A 44 -30.80 9.01 -30.61
N GLY A 45 -30.28 7.79 -30.73
CA GLY A 45 -28.85 7.52 -30.85
C GLY A 45 -28.23 8.23 -32.06
N ALA A 46 -28.91 8.19 -33.20
CA ALA A 46 -28.47 8.91 -34.40
C ALA A 46 -28.51 10.44 -34.24
N ILE A 47 -29.58 10.99 -33.63
CA ILE A 47 -29.68 12.43 -33.33
C ILE A 47 -28.56 12.88 -32.40
N LYS A 48 -28.24 12.10 -31.35
CA LYS A 48 -27.13 12.39 -30.43
C LYS A 48 -25.77 12.37 -31.11
N SER A 49 -25.57 11.43 -32.04
CA SER A 49 -24.35 11.38 -32.86
C SER A 49 -24.19 12.64 -33.73
N LEU A 50 -25.28 13.15 -34.30
CA LEU A 50 -25.28 14.40 -35.05
C LEU A 50 -25.06 15.63 -34.17
N LEU A 51 -25.65 15.66 -32.97
CA LEU A 51 -25.43 16.71 -31.96
C LEU A 51 -23.97 16.78 -31.45
N ALA A 52 -23.20 15.70 -31.54
CA ALA A 52 -21.78 15.72 -31.20
C ALA A 52 -20.96 16.64 -32.14
N ASN A 53 -21.48 16.93 -33.33
CA ASN A 53 -20.92 17.96 -34.20
C ASN A 53 -21.61 19.28 -33.86
N GLU A 54 -20.89 20.14 -33.12
CA GLU A 54 -21.41 21.43 -32.66
C GLU A 54 -22.03 22.24 -33.80
N GLY A 55 -23.23 22.76 -33.56
CA GLY A 55 -23.94 23.65 -34.47
C GLY A 55 -24.66 22.97 -35.65
N VAL A 56 -24.55 21.66 -35.84
CA VAL A 56 -25.26 20.97 -36.94
C VAL A 56 -26.77 20.90 -36.66
N LEU A 57 -27.16 20.55 -35.43
CA LEU A 57 -28.56 20.45 -35.00
C LEU A 57 -28.79 21.26 -33.72
N ALA A 58 -30.02 21.75 -33.55
CA ALA A 58 -30.51 22.28 -32.29
C ALA A 58 -31.72 21.46 -31.82
N THR A 59 -31.76 21.11 -30.53
CA THR A 59 -32.81 20.25 -29.96
C THR A 59 -33.50 20.87 -28.77
N LYS A 60 -34.81 20.61 -28.65
CA LYS A 60 -35.63 20.93 -27.48
C LYS A 60 -36.33 19.68 -26.98
N ASP A 61 -36.33 19.46 -25.67
CA ASP A 61 -37.01 18.30 -25.08
C ASP A 61 -38.53 18.41 -25.25
N VAL A 62 -39.15 17.31 -25.68
CA VAL A 62 -40.60 17.16 -25.78
C VAL A 62 -41.01 15.90 -25.03
N THR A 63 -42.13 15.94 -24.33
CA THR A 63 -42.69 14.75 -23.66
C THR A 63 -44.09 14.51 -24.21
N GLU A 64 -44.32 13.30 -24.70
CA GLU A 64 -45.64 12.85 -25.11
C GLU A 64 -46.16 11.82 -24.09
N LYS A 65 -47.42 11.97 -23.70
CA LYS A 65 -48.08 11.13 -22.71
C LYS A 65 -48.91 10.09 -23.44
N ARG A 66 -48.55 8.82 -23.30
CA ARG A 66 -49.34 7.71 -23.85
C ARG A 66 -49.90 6.87 -22.73
N LEU A 67 -51.16 6.47 -22.86
CA LEU A 67 -51.75 5.48 -21.98
C LEU A 67 -51.45 4.10 -22.56
N GLU A 68 -50.81 3.25 -21.76
CA GLU A 68 -50.55 1.86 -22.11
C GLU A 68 -51.19 0.93 -21.08
N LEU A 69 -51.69 -0.22 -21.54
CA LEU A 69 -52.21 -1.26 -20.67
C LEU A 69 -51.03 -1.89 -19.92
N THR A 70 -51.21 -2.13 -18.63
CA THR A 70 -50.27 -2.93 -17.83
C THR A 70 -50.39 -4.42 -18.19
N ASN A 71 -49.44 -5.25 -17.75
CA ASN A 71 -49.51 -6.71 -17.97
C ASN A 71 -50.83 -7.32 -17.46
N GLU A 72 -51.32 -6.88 -16.29
CA GLU A 72 -52.62 -7.28 -15.75
C GLU A 72 -53.79 -6.74 -16.60
N GLY A 73 -53.68 -5.50 -17.09
CA GLY A 73 -54.67 -4.91 -18.00
C GLY A 73 -54.78 -5.67 -19.33
N VAL A 74 -53.65 -6.12 -19.89
CA VAL A 74 -53.63 -6.97 -21.10
C VAL A 74 -54.26 -8.33 -20.81
N GLN A 75 -53.95 -8.94 -19.67
CA GLN A 75 -54.55 -10.21 -19.25
C GLN A 75 -56.07 -10.08 -19.14
N PHE A 76 -56.57 -9.05 -18.45
CA PHE A 76 -58.02 -8.85 -18.27
C PHE A 76 -58.74 -8.45 -19.56
N ALA A 77 -58.07 -7.79 -20.49
CA ALA A 77 -58.62 -7.54 -21.83
C ALA A 77 -58.81 -8.84 -22.62
N ASN A 78 -57.95 -9.84 -22.45
CA ASN A 78 -58.03 -11.12 -23.16
C ASN A 78 -58.97 -12.13 -22.46
N GLU A 79 -58.81 -12.29 -21.15
CA GLU A 79 -59.43 -13.36 -20.35
C GLU A 79 -60.74 -12.91 -19.67
N GLY A 80 -60.95 -11.60 -19.50
CA GLY A 80 -62.06 -11.03 -18.74
C GLY A 80 -61.63 -10.45 -17.40
N SER A 81 -62.45 -9.55 -16.83
CA SER A 81 -62.14 -8.93 -15.56
C SER A 81 -62.29 -9.90 -14.38
N PRO A 82 -61.52 -9.74 -13.28
CA PRO A 82 -61.60 -10.63 -12.12
C PRO A 82 -63.01 -10.76 -11.54
N GLU A 83 -63.78 -9.68 -11.51
CA GLU A 83 -65.17 -9.68 -11.06
C GLU A 83 -66.10 -10.50 -11.96
N PHE A 84 -65.87 -10.47 -13.29
CA PHE A 84 -66.62 -11.26 -14.25
C PHE A 84 -66.25 -12.75 -14.17
N LEU A 85 -64.96 -13.06 -14.06
CA LEU A 85 -64.46 -14.43 -13.89
C LEU A 85 -64.98 -15.08 -12.60
N VAL A 86 -65.09 -14.32 -11.50
CA VAL A 86 -65.75 -14.81 -10.27
C VAL A 86 -67.23 -15.07 -10.51
N PHE A 87 -67.94 -14.16 -11.19
CA PHE A 87 -69.35 -14.37 -11.52
C PHE A 87 -69.54 -15.64 -12.35
N GLU A 88 -68.73 -15.85 -13.40
CA GLU A 88 -68.77 -17.03 -14.26
C GLU A 88 -68.47 -18.32 -13.47
N PHE A 89 -67.42 -18.32 -12.64
CA PHE A 89 -66.98 -19.48 -11.86
C PHE A 89 -68.01 -19.96 -10.81
N ILE A 90 -68.82 -19.07 -10.25
CA ILE A 90 -69.80 -19.41 -9.20
C ILE A 90 -70.96 -20.30 -9.72
N GLY A 91 -71.27 -20.25 -11.02
CA GLY A 91 -72.43 -20.96 -11.59
C GLY A 91 -73.78 -20.53 -10.99
N ALA A 92 -74.87 -21.22 -11.35
CA ALA A 92 -76.21 -20.94 -10.81
C ALA A 92 -76.39 -21.44 -9.36
N ASP A 93 -75.67 -22.48 -8.97
CA ASP A 93 -75.84 -23.19 -7.68
C ASP A 93 -74.95 -22.64 -6.54
N GLY A 94 -74.19 -21.58 -6.81
CA GLY A 94 -73.27 -20.96 -5.86
C GLY A 94 -71.99 -21.77 -5.66
N ALA A 95 -70.91 -21.12 -5.23
CA ALA A 95 -69.63 -21.76 -4.93
C ALA A 95 -69.17 -21.47 -3.49
N ALA A 96 -68.42 -22.41 -2.90
CA ALA A 96 -67.85 -22.21 -1.58
C ALA A 96 -66.81 -21.08 -1.62
N GLN A 97 -66.82 -20.19 -0.62
CA GLN A 97 -65.92 -19.04 -0.57
C GLN A 97 -64.44 -19.44 -0.60
N ALA A 98 -64.10 -20.58 0.02
CA ALA A 98 -62.75 -21.13 0.04
C ALA A 98 -62.24 -21.53 -1.35
N ASP A 99 -63.10 -22.04 -2.23
CA ASP A 99 -62.68 -22.50 -3.56
C ASP A 99 -62.50 -21.35 -4.54
N ILE A 100 -63.27 -20.27 -4.37
CA ILE A 100 -63.06 -19.01 -5.09
C ILE A 100 -61.73 -18.38 -4.68
N GLN A 101 -61.43 -18.32 -3.37
CA GLN A 101 -60.19 -17.71 -2.87
C GLN A 101 -58.90 -18.44 -3.27
N LYS A 102 -58.99 -19.73 -3.65
CA LYS A 102 -57.86 -20.50 -4.20
C LYS A 102 -57.51 -20.06 -5.63
N GLN A 103 -58.45 -19.46 -6.36
CA GLN A 103 -58.22 -19.00 -7.72
C GLN A 103 -57.42 -17.69 -7.74
N PRO A 104 -56.53 -17.47 -8.72
CA PRO A 104 -55.70 -16.27 -8.81
C PRO A 104 -56.49 -14.95 -8.80
N PHE A 105 -57.69 -14.94 -9.41
CA PHE A 105 -58.59 -13.79 -9.49
C PHE A 105 -59.55 -13.68 -8.30
N GLY A 106 -59.59 -14.69 -7.42
CA GLY A 106 -60.69 -14.90 -6.47
C GLY A 106 -60.83 -13.83 -5.38
N LYS A 107 -59.74 -13.42 -4.74
CA LYS A 107 -59.79 -12.42 -3.65
C LYS A 107 -60.17 -11.02 -4.15
N ILE A 108 -59.56 -10.60 -5.26
CA ILE A 108 -59.77 -9.26 -5.84
C ILE A 108 -61.13 -9.19 -6.55
N GLY A 109 -61.46 -10.22 -7.34
CA GLY A 109 -62.71 -10.32 -8.08
C GLY A 109 -63.94 -10.40 -7.16
N MET A 110 -63.88 -11.17 -6.07
CA MET A 110 -64.99 -11.30 -5.13
C MET A 110 -65.33 -9.99 -4.42
N ALA A 111 -64.31 -9.22 -3.99
CA ALA A 111 -64.51 -7.92 -3.35
C ALA A 111 -65.22 -6.92 -4.30
N LYS A 112 -64.85 -6.93 -5.59
CA LYS A 112 -65.45 -6.06 -6.61
C LYS A 112 -66.83 -6.52 -7.07
N ALA A 113 -67.02 -7.82 -7.27
CA ALA A 113 -68.33 -8.38 -7.61
C ALA A 113 -69.37 -8.13 -6.50
N MET A 114 -68.97 -8.14 -5.23
CA MET A 114 -69.84 -7.71 -4.11
C MET A 114 -70.13 -6.20 -4.15
N GLN A 115 -69.13 -5.37 -4.47
CA GLN A 115 -69.32 -3.91 -4.62
C GLN A 115 -70.30 -3.57 -5.75
N PHE A 116 -70.25 -4.29 -6.86
CA PHE A 116 -71.17 -4.16 -7.99
C PHE A 116 -72.53 -4.86 -7.79
N LYS A 117 -72.74 -5.50 -6.63
CA LYS A 117 -73.95 -6.28 -6.30
C LYS A 117 -74.24 -7.42 -7.27
N TRP A 118 -73.20 -8.00 -7.88
CA TRP A 118 -73.33 -9.18 -8.75
C TRP A 118 -73.45 -10.47 -7.94
N VAL A 119 -72.82 -10.50 -6.76
CA VAL A 119 -72.74 -11.67 -5.89
C VAL A 119 -72.92 -11.28 -4.43
N SER A 120 -73.43 -12.19 -3.60
CA SER A 120 -73.55 -12.04 -2.15
C SER A 120 -73.15 -13.30 -1.41
N VAL A 121 -72.77 -13.17 -0.14
CA VAL A 121 -72.40 -14.31 0.70
C VAL A 121 -73.61 -14.74 1.53
N ASP A 122 -74.07 -15.96 1.34
CA ASP A 122 -75.10 -16.62 2.16
C ASP A 122 -74.52 -17.88 2.81
N LYS A 123 -74.55 -17.95 4.16
CA LYS A 123 -74.08 -19.08 4.97
C LYS A 123 -72.72 -19.67 4.54
N GLY A 124 -71.75 -18.81 4.20
CA GLY A 124 -70.39 -19.23 3.81
C GLY A 124 -70.23 -19.64 2.33
N ARG A 125 -71.28 -19.52 1.52
CA ARG A 125 -71.26 -19.70 0.06
C ARG A 125 -71.50 -18.38 -0.65
N VAL A 126 -70.85 -18.17 -1.78
CA VAL A 126 -71.06 -16.99 -2.62
C VAL A 126 -72.11 -17.36 -3.68
N VAL A 127 -73.20 -16.61 -3.75
CA VAL A 127 -74.33 -16.82 -4.67
C VAL A 127 -74.52 -15.60 -5.58
N ARG A 128 -74.98 -15.82 -6.83
CA ARG A 128 -75.29 -14.75 -7.78
C ARG A 128 -76.56 -14.00 -7.36
N GLN A 129 -76.55 -12.66 -7.45
CA GLN A 129 -77.74 -11.83 -7.22
C GLN A 129 -78.44 -11.42 -8.53
N THR A 130 -77.69 -11.40 -9.63
CA THR A 130 -78.18 -11.03 -10.96
C THR A 130 -78.03 -12.20 -11.93
N SER A 131 -78.97 -12.34 -12.87
CA SER A 131 -78.97 -13.40 -13.87
C SER A 131 -77.96 -13.16 -15.00
N ASP A 132 -77.66 -11.88 -15.31
CA ASP A 132 -76.74 -11.49 -16.37
C ASP A 132 -75.93 -10.25 -15.98
N VAL A 133 -74.66 -10.19 -16.40
CA VAL A 133 -73.74 -9.10 -16.09
C VAL A 133 -72.90 -8.76 -17.32
N THR A 134 -72.62 -7.48 -17.52
CA THR A 134 -71.76 -7.02 -18.61
C THR A 134 -70.38 -6.65 -18.07
N ASP A 135 -69.33 -7.20 -18.67
CA ASP A 135 -67.95 -6.90 -18.31
C ASP A 135 -67.52 -5.54 -18.87
N THR A 136 -67.93 -4.47 -18.18
CA THR A 136 -67.62 -3.08 -18.52
C THR A 136 -66.13 -2.80 -18.47
N THR A 137 -65.42 -3.35 -17.48
CA THR A 137 -63.97 -3.23 -17.32
C THR A 137 -63.22 -3.78 -18.54
N ARG A 138 -63.60 -4.97 -19.02
CA ARG A 138 -63.01 -5.56 -20.23
C ARG A 138 -63.27 -4.72 -21.47
N LYS A 139 -64.52 -4.27 -21.68
CA LYS A 139 -64.87 -3.40 -22.84
C LYS A 139 -64.05 -2.11 -22.85
N GLN A 140 -63.86 -1.47 -21.70
CA GLN A 140 -63.03 -0.27 -21.60
C GLN A 140 -61.55 -0.55 -21.90
N LEU A 141 -61.01 -1.70 -21.47
CA LEU A 141 -59.64 -2.11 -21.80
C LEU A 141 -59.47 -2.48 -23.29
N GLU A 142 -60.47 -3.11 -23.89
CA GLU A 142 -60.50 -3.43 -25.33
C GLU A 142 -60.57 -2.15 -26.17
N SER A 143 -61.42 -1.18 -25.82
CA SER A 143 -61.47 0.14 -26.48
C SER A 143 -60.12 0.86 -26.42
N LEU A 144 -59.44 0.86 -25.26
CA LEU A 144 -58.09 1.43 -25.14
C LEU A 144 -57.04 0.68 -25.96
N ARG A 145 -57.23 -0.60 -26.22
CA ARG A 145 -56.31 -1.42 -27.04
C ARG A 145 -56.45 -1.11 -28.54
N ILE A 146 -57.66 -0.81 -29.01
CA ILE A 146 -57.93 -0.44 -30.41
C ILE A 146 -57.76 1.06 -30.69
N GLY A 147 -57.42 1.86 -29.66
CA GLY A 147 -57.16 3.30 -29.78
C GLY A 147 -58.42 4.17 -29.74
N GLU A 148 -59.55 3.62 -29.30
CA GLU A 148 -60.78 4.37 -29.04
C GLU A 148 -60.73 5.06 -27.67
N ASP A 149 -61.37 6.22 -27.56
CA ASP A 149 -61.34 7.01 -26.33
C ASP A 149 -62.35 6.48 -25.30
N VAL A 150 -61.92 6.41 -24.04
CA VAL A 150 -62.74 6.01 -22.89
C VAL A 150 -63.08 7.25 -22.07
N ASP A 151 -64.24 7.24 -21.42
CA ASP A 151 -64.68 8.34 -20.56
C ASP A 151 -63.66 8.66 -19.43
N GLU A 152 -63.54 9.94 -19.07
CA GLU A 152 -62.57 10.42 -18.08
C GLU A 152 -62.76 9.79 -16.69
N ASN A 153 -63.98 9.37 -16.35
CA ASN A 153 -64.26 8.65 -15.10
C ASN A 153 -63.75 7.20 -15.18
N GLY A 154 -63.98 6.50 -16.30
CA GLY A 154 -63.42 5.19 -16.60
C GLY A 154 -61.89 5.17 -16.55
N LYS A 155 -61.21 6.14 -17.18
CA LYS A 155 -59.72 6.26 -17.11
C LYS A 155 -59.21 6.42 -15.68
N LYS A 156 -59.87 7.23 -14.85
CA LYS A 156 -59.49 7.42 -13.43
C LYS A 156 -59.66 6.12 -12.63
N GLU A 157 -60.73 5.37 -12.87
CA GLU A 157 -60.95 4.09 -12.19
C GLU A 157 -59.92 3.04 -12.63
N LEU A 158 -59.66 2.89 -13.93
CA LEU A 158 -58.66 1.96 -14.46
C LEU A 158 -57.24 2.28 -13.94
N LYS A 159 -56.89 3.58 -13.83
CA LYS A 159 -55.61 4.03 -13.25
C LYS A 159 -55.52 3.73 -11.76
N LYS A 160 -56.60 3.94 -10.99
CA LYS A 160 -56.67 3.56 -9.56
C LYS A 160 -56.54 2.04 -9.36
N ARG A 161 -57.08 1.26 -10.29
CA ARG A 161 -56.97 -0.21 -10.33
C ARG A 161 -55.62 -0.70 -10.85
N LYS A 162 -54.70 0.19 -11.25
CA LYS A 162 -53.39 -0.14 -11.84
C LYS A 162 -53.47 -0.96 -13.13
N LEU A 163 -54.59 -0.90 -13.85
CA LEU A 163 -54.79 -1.65 -15.11
C LEU A 163 -54.19 -0.92 -16.32
N ILE A 164 -54.14 0.40 -16.25
CA ILE A 164 -53.49 1.27 -17.23
C ILE A 164 -52.41 2.10 -16.55
N SER A 165 -51.35 2.39 -17.28
CA SER A 165 -50.26 3.23 -16.84
C SER A 165 -50.00 4.35 -17.84
N GLU A 166 -49.63 5.52 -17.33
CA GLU A 166 -49.24 6.65 -18.18
C GLU A 166 -47.74 6.57 -18.42
N VAL A 167 -47.37 6.25 -19.66
CA VAL A 167 -45.98 6.18 -20.10
C VAL A 167 -45.61 7.52 -20.69
N ASN A 168 -44.67 8.20 -20.04
CA ASN A 168 -44.11 9.45 -20.53
C ASN A 168 -42.98 9.11 -21.50
N ILE A 169 -43.25 9.23 -22.79
CA ILE A 169 -42.24 9.05 -23.83
C ILE A 169 -41.52 10.38 -24.00
N LYS A 170 -40.23 10.40 -23.67
CA LYS A 170 -39.37 11.55 -23.90
C LYS A 170 -38.87 11.51 -25.34
N GLY A 171 -39.08 12.61 -26.06
CA GLY A 171 -38.62 12.84 -27.42
C GLY A 171 -37.83 14.14 -27.53
N LEU A 172 -37.31 14.39 -28.73
CA LEU A 172 -36.59 15.60 -29.08
C LEU A 172 -37.30 16.25 -30.25
N LEU A 173 -37.59 17.55 -30.13
CA LEU A 173 -37.89 18.40 -31.28
C LEU A 173 -36.56 18.85 -31.86
N VAL A 174 -36.28 18.42 -33.09
CA VAL A 174 -35.01 18.67 -33.78
C VAL A 174 -35.21 19.77 -34.82
N THR A 175 -34.33 20.76 -34.78
CA THR A 175 -34.31 21.93 -35.69
C THR A 175 -32.90 22.10 -36.27
N LYS A 176 -32.79 22.86 -37.36
CA LYS A 176 -31.50 23.20 -37.97
C LYS A 176 -30.65 24.04 -37.00
N GLY A 177 -29.41 23.64 -36.77
CA GLY A 177 -28.45 24.46 -36.03
C GLY A 177 -27.78 25.51 -36.92
N ASP A 178 -26.99 26.39 -36.31
CA ASP A 178 -26.34 27.53 -36.98
C ASP A 178 -25.36 27.14 -38.10
N SER A 179 -24.82 25.92 -38.05
CA SER A 179 -23.89 25.35 -39.03
C SER A 179 -24.44 24.07 -39.65
N PHE A 180 -25.75 24.03 -39.91
CA PHE A 180 -26.40 22.89 -40.56
C PHE A 180 -25.80 22.61 -41.95
N THR A 181 -25.39 21.36 -42.16
CA THR A 181 -24.88 20.85 -43.45
C THR A 181 -25.48 19.48 -43.73
N THR A 182 -25.69 19.17 -45.01
CA THR A 182 -26.16 17.85 -45.45
C THR A 182 -25.01 16.85 -45.63
N SER A 183 -23.75 17.31 -45.69
CA SER A 183 -22.57 16.44 -45.75
C SER A 183 -21.68 16.66 -44.52
N LEU A 184 -21.49 15.59 -43.73
CA LEU A 184 -20.57 15.59 -42.60
C LEU A 184 -19.15 15.32 -43.08
N ALA A 185 -18.28 16.32 -43.01
CA ALA A 185 -16.85 16.09 -43.15
C ALA A 185 -16.35 15.26 -41.95
N LYS A 186 -15.68 14.14 -42.21
CA LYS A 186 -15.07 13.32 -41.16
C LYS A 186 -13.92 14.12 -40.53
N GLN A 187 -14.09 14.53 -39.28
CA GLN A 187 -13.02 15.16 -38.51
C GLN A 187 -11.92 14.14 -38.20
N GLU A 188 -10.66 14.55 -38.36
CA GLU A 188 -9.50 13.72 -38.01
C GLU A 188 -9.34 13.67 -36.47
N ALA A 189 -8.90 12.53 -35.95
CA ALA A 189 -8.72 12.34 -34.51
C ALA A 189 -7.37 12.88 -34.02
N ASP A 190 -6.29 12.50 -34.71
CA ASP A 190 -4.91 12.80 -34.32
C ASP A 190 -4.13 13.44 -35.46
N LEU A 191 -3.13 14.23 -35.09
CA LEU A 191 -2.16 14.79 -36.02
C LEU A 191 -1.09 13.73 -36.35
N THR A 192 -0.95 13.36 -37.63
CA THR A 192 0.05 12.36 -38.04
C THR A 192 1.32 13.02 -38.62
N PRO A 193 2.48 12.33 -38.58
CA PRO A 193 3.72 12.82 -39.18
C PRO A 193 3.58 13.17 -40.68
N GLU A 194 2.78 12.42 -41.43
CA GLU A 194 2.55 12.63 -42.87
C GLU A 194 1.73 13.88 -43.13
N MET A 195 0.75 14.18 -42.26
CA MET A 195 -0.01 15.42 -42.34
C MET A 195 0.89 16.63 -42.12
N ILE A 196 1.81 16.54 -41.15
CA ILE A 196 2.82 17.57 -40.88
C ILE A 196 3.74 17.76 -42.10
N ALA A 197 4.24 16.66 -42.68
CA ALA A 197 5.15 16.71 -43.83
C ALA A 197 4.49 17.27 -45.11
N SER A 198 3.21 16.94 -45.34
CA SER A 198 2.44 17.40 -46.51
C SER A 198 1.80 18.78 -46.33
N GLY A 199 1.74 19.31 -45.10
CA GLY A 199 1.01 20.53 -44.77
C GLY A 199 -0.52 20.39 -44.74
N SER A 200 -1.06 19.20 -45.01
CA SER A 200 -2.51 18.94 -45.10
C SER A 200 -3.27 19.12 -43.79
N TRP A 201 -2.58 19.20 -42.64
CA TRP A 201 -3.20 19.48 -41.35
C TRP A 201 -3.82 20.89 -41.26
N LYS A 202 -3.39 21.84 -42.08
CA LYS A 202 -3.91 23.22 -42.06
C LYS A 202 -5.35 23.32 -42.56
N ASP A 203 -5.73 22.45 -43.49
CA ASP A 203 -7.02 22.50 -44.17
C ASP A 203 -8.03 21.47 -43.59
N LYS A 204 -7.58 20.61 -42.67
CA LYS A 204 -8.43 19.59 -42.04
C LYS A 204 -8.96 20.06 -40.67
N GLN A 205 -10.18 19.64 -40.35
CA GLN A 205 -10.76 19.85 -39.03
C GLN A 205 -10.48 18.65 -38.12
N PHE A 206 -10.06 18.93 -36.88
CA PHE A 206 -9.78 17.92 -35.86
C PHE A 206 -10.88 17.85 -34.81
N LYS A 207 -11.10 16.65 -34.26
CA LYS A 207 -11.95 16.48 -33.09
C LYS A 207 -11.36 17.24 -31.90
N LYS A 208 -12.21 17.93 -31.14
CA LYS A 208 -11.79 18.61 -29.90
C LYS A 208 -11.32 17.56 -28.88
N TYR A 209 -10.17 17.81 -28.26
CA TYR A 209 -9.65 16.96 -27.19
C TYR A 209 -10.45 17.17 -25.90
N ASN A 210 -10.87 16.09 -25.26
CA ASN A 210 -11.60 16.16 -24.00
C ASN A 210 -10.63 16.37 -22.82
N PHE A 211 -10.44 17.63 -22.41
CA PHE A 211 -9.61 18.01 -21.27
C PHE A 211 -10.20 17.60 -19.89
N GLU A 212 -11.45 17.16 -19.84
CA GLU A 212 -12.08 16.66 -18.61
C GLU A 212 -11.76 15.18 -18.34
N SER A 213 -11.13 14.49 -19.28
CA SER A 213 -10.68 13.11 -19.10
C SER A 213 -9.37 13.04 -18.32
N LEU A 214 -9.21 12.01 -17.47
CA LEU A 214 -8.00 11.80 -16.65
C LEU A 214 -6.75 11.43 -17.47
N GLY A 215 -6.90 11.22 -18.78
CA GLY A 215 -5.83 10.74 -19.65
C GLY A 215 -5.45 9.29 -19.37
N VAL A 216 -4.39 8.82 -20.04
CA VAL A 216 -3.85 7.47 -19.87
C VAL A 216 -2.69 7.54 -18.88
N VAL A 217 -2.77 6.77 -17.79
CA VAL A 217 -1.69 6.66 -16.81
C VAL A 217 -0.54 5.86 -17.44
N PRO A 218 0.69 6.39 -17.49
CA PRO A 218 1.83 5.66 -18.06
C PRO A 218 2.18 4.45 -17.20
N SER A 219 2.58 3.35 -17.85
CA SER A 219 3.13 2.18 -17.15
C SER A 219 4.44 2.56 -16.45
N SER A 220 4.51 2.33 -15.15
CA SER A 220 5.70 2.62 -14.34
C SER A 220 5.95 1.51 -13.31
N GLY A 221 7.16 1.46 -12.76
CA GLY A 221 7.49 0.56 -11.65
C GLY A 221 6.90 1.08 -10.34
N HIS A 222 6.39 0.18 -9.51
CA HIS A 222 5.76 0.54 -8.23
C HIS A 222 6.51 -0.10 -7.06
N LEU A 223 6.74 0.69 -6.02
CA LEU A 223 7.28 0.19 -4.74
C LEU A 223 6.13 -0.20 -3.82
N HIS A 224 6.33 -1.28 -3.09
CA HIS A 224 5.37 -1.74 -2.09
C HIS A 224 5.16 -0.67 -0.99
N PRO A 225 3.91 -0.37 -0.57
CA PRO A 225 3.60 0.66 0.44
C PRO A 225 4.44 0.54 1.73
N LEU A 226 4.50 -0.67 2.30
CA LEU A 226 5.30 -0.97 3.49
C LEU A 226 6.80 -0.67 3.30
N MET A 227 7.35 -0.91 2.10
CA MET A 227 8.75 -0.62 1.81
C MET A 227 9.02 0.87 1.65
N LYS A 228 8.02 1.65 1.19
CA LYS A 228 8.11 3.12 1.20
C LYS A 228 8.20 3.65 2.63
N VAL A 229 7.37 3.13 3.55
CA VAL A 229 7.40 3.51 4.97
C VAL A 229 8.69 3.04 5.64
N ARG A 230 9.15 1.81 5.34
CA ARG A 230 10.45 1.32 5.81
C ARG A 230 11.58 2.28 5.47
N SER A 231 11.61 2.75 4.23
CA SER A 231 12.64 3.69 3.76
C SER A 231 12.56 5.03 4.51
N GLU A 232 11.35 5.50 4.80
CA GLU A 232 11.14 6.71 5.60
C GLU A 232 11.59 6.54 7.05
N PHE A 233 11.25 5.42 7.70
CA PHE A 233 11.71 5.13 9.06
C PHE A 233 13.24 5.12 9.15
N ARG A 234 13.91 4.44 8.20
CA ARG A 234 15.38 4.43 8.11
C ARG A 234 15.92 5.84 8.02
N GLN A 235 15.35 6.67 7.15
CA GLN A 235 15.80 8.05 6.96
C GLN A 235 15.62 8.90 8.22
N ILE A 236 14.51 8.73 8.96
CA ILE A 236 14.27 9.43 10.22
C ILE A 236 15.33 9.03 11.25
N PHE A 237 15.59 7.73 11.41
CA PHE A 237 16.63 7.26 12.33
C PHE A 237 18.02 7.82 11.98
N PHE A 238 18.41 7.79 10.71
CA PHE A 238 19.66 8.40 10.26
C PHE A 238 19.71 9.90 10.59
N SER A 239 18.63 10.64 10.36
CA SER A 239 18.55 12.07 10.71
C SER A 239 18.66 12.36 12.21
N MET A 240 18.36 11.36 13.05
CA MET A 240 18.45 11.43 14.51
C MET A 240 19.79 10.90 15.05
N GLY A 241 20.72 10.55 14.15
CA GLY A 241 22.06 10.07 14.48
C GLY A 241 22.11 8.60 14.92
N PHE A 242 21.15 7.79 14.51
CA PHE A 242 21.18 6.35 14.71
C PHE A 242 21.93 5.65 13.58
N SER A 243 22.64 4.57 13.91
CA SER A 243 23.30 3.68 12.96
C SER A 243 22.53 2.38 12.80
N GLU A 244 22.47 1.85 11.59
CA GLU A 244 21.73 0.60 11.32
C GLU A 244 22.56 -0.63 11.70
N MET A 245 21.95 -1.58 12.41
CA MET A 245 22.55 -2.86 12.78
C MET A 245 22.30 -3.92 11.71
N ALA A 246 23.26 -4.83 11.55
CA ALA A 246 23.09 -5.98 10.67
C ALA A 246 22.14 -7.01 11.29
N THR A 247 21.10 -7.39 10.55
CA THR A 247 20.07 -8.35 11.00
C THR A 247 19.96 -9.56 10.10
N ASN A 248 21.02 -9.93 9.39
CA ASN A 248 21.03 -10.95 8.33
C ASN A 248 20.87 -12.42 8.81
N ARG A 249 20.14 -12.67 9.90
CA ARG A 249 19.85 -14.00 10.46
C ARG A 249 18.39 -14.08 10.93
N TYR A 250 17.62 -15.00 10.36
CA TYR A 250 16.25 -15.30 10.80
C TYR A 250 16.20 -16.38 11.87
N VAL A 251 17.08 -17.37 11.77
CA VAL A 251 17.28 -18.38 12.80
C VAL A 251 18.25 -17.83 13.83
N GLU A 252 17.85 -17.88 15.09
CA GLU A 252 18.66 -17.46 16.22
C GLU A 252 18.59 -18.54 17.31
N SER A 253 19.63 -18.64 18.14
CA SER A 253 19.59 -19.56 19.28
C SER A 253 18.65 -19.03 20.36
N SER A 254 18.01 -19.93 21.11
CA SER A 254 17.21 -19.55 22.28
C SER A 254 18.04 -18.82 23.34
N PHE A 255 19.36 -19.10 23.38
CA PHE A 255 20.31 -18.32 24.18
C PHE A 255 20.25 -16.83 23.83
N TRP A 256 20.48 -16.44 22.57
CA TRP A 256 20.51 -15.04 22.17
C TRP A 256 19.11 -14.40 22.15
N ASN A 257 18.09 -15.16 21.75
CA ASN A 257 16.73 -14.65 21.62
C ASN A 257 16.02 -14.46 22.98
N PHE A 258 16.41 -15.22 24.03
CA PHE A 258 15.74 -15.18 25.34
C PHE A 258 16.71 -15.06 26.52
N ASP A 259 17.65 -16.00 26.67
CA ASP A 259 18.47 -16.09 27.90
C ASP A 259 19.40 -14.87 28.06
N ALA A 260 20.02 -14.40 26.97
CA ALA A 260 20.89 -13.23 26.94
C ALA A 260 20.14 -11.94 27.28
N LEU A 261 18.81 -11.90 27.06
CA LEU A 261 17.94 -10.79 27.43
C LEU A 261 17.48 -10.87 28.88
N PHE A 262 17.93 -11.85 29.67
CA PHE A 262 17.43 -12.07 31.03
C PHE A 262 15.95 -12.48 31.09
N GLN A 263 15.45 -13.14 30.04
CA GLN A 263 14.11 -13.75 30.04
C GLN A 263 14.18 -15.21 30.54
N PRO A 264 13.39 -15.60 31.56
CA PRO A 264 13.53 -16.91 32.20
C PRO A 264 13.10 -18.05 31.26
N GLN A 265 13.68 -19.24 31.45
CA GLN A 265 13.40 -20.42 30.59
C GLN A 265 11.96 -20.92 30.66
N GLN A 266 11.29 -20.71 31.80
CA GLN A 266 9.89 -21.07 32.04
C GLN A 266 8.89 -20.01 31.57
N HIS A 267 9.34 -18.98 30.83
CA HIS A 267 8.46 -17.91 30.36
C HIS A 267 7.52 -18.42 29.25
N PRO A 268 6.20 -18.12 29.30
CA PRO A 268 5.22 -18.61 28.31
C PRO A 268 5.57 -18.32 26.85
N ALA A 269 6.16 -17.14 26.57
CA ALA A 269 6.62 -16.80 25.22
C ALA A 269 7.66 -17.78 24.62
N ARG A 270 8.29 -18.66 25.42
CA ARG A 270 9.18 -19.74 24.95
C ARG A 270 8.44 -21.03 24.64
N ASP A 271 7.13 -21.10 24.86
CA ASP A 271 6.32 -22.26 24.50
C ASP A 271 6.15 -22.35 22.98
N ALA A 272 5.98 -23.58 22.49
CA ALA A 272 5.77 -23.85 21.06
C ALA A 272 4.48 -23.20 20.51
N HIS A 273 3.56 -22.81 21.41
CA HIS A 273 2.37 -22.06 21.03
C HIS A 273 2.67 -20.62 20.63
N ASP A 274 3.74 -20.00 21.12
CA ASP A 274 4.09 -18.60 20.86
C ASP A 274 5.31 -18.44 19.95
N THR A 275 6.25 -19.41 19.97
CA THR A 275 7.51 -19.36 19.22
C THR A 275 7.66 -20.52 18.25
N PHE A 276 8.12 -20.23 17.03
CA PHE A 276 8.49 -21.25 16.05
C PHE A 276 9.87 -21.83 16.34
N PHE A 277 9.90 -23.08 16.79
CA PHE A 277 11.13 -23.86 16.93
C PHE A 277 11.56 -24.44 15.58
N VAL A 278 12.87 -24.46 15.35
CA VAL A 278 13.46 -24.98 14.11
C VAL A 278 13.69 -26.48 14.25
N SER A 279 13.26 -27.25 13.25
CA SER A 279 13.54 -28.70 13.20
C SER A 279 14.92 -29.02 12.61
N ASP A 280 15.39 -28.22 11.65
CA ASP A 280 16.72 -28.35 11.05
C ASP A 280 17.26 -26.97 10.60
N PRO A 281 18.38 -26.47 11.16
CA PRO A 281 19.15 -27.05 12.27
C PRO A 281 18.46 -26.83 13.62
N ALA A 282 18.18 -27.90 14.38
CA ALA A 282 17.46 -27.80 15.66
C ALA A 282 18.26 -27.17 16.81
N ILE A 283 19.59 -27.33 16.79
CA ILE A 283 20.46 -26.90 17.89
C ILE A 283 21.62 -26.03 17.40
N SER A 284 22.04 -25.08 18.23
CA SER A 284 23.27 -24.32 18.10
C SER A 284 24.25 -24.72 19.20
N THR A 285 25.53 -24.83 18.86
CA THR A 285 26.57 -25.27 19.81
C THR A 285 27.65 -24.22 20.06
N THR A 286 27.68 -23.15 19.27
CA THR A 286 28.74 -22.13 19.33
C THR A 286 28.23 -20.91 20.11
N PHE A 287 28.64 -20.80 21.37
CA PHE A 287 28.38 -19.64 22.22
C PHE A 287 29.67 -19.14 22.87
N PRO A 288 29.78 -17.85 23.23
CA PRO A 288 30.88 -17.37 24.05
C PRO A 288 30.73 -17.99 25.46
N GLN A 289 31.57 -18.98 25.78
CA GLN A 289 31.41 -19.79 27.00
C GLN A 289 31.44 -18.93 28.27
N ASP A 290 32.35 -17.96 28.33
CA ASP A 290 32.47 -17.06 29.48
C ASP A 290 31.19 -16.24 29.70
N TYR A 291 30.56 -15.78 28.63
CA TYR A 291 29.30 -15.04 28.71
C TYR A 291 28.15 -15.96 29.12
N LEU A 292 28.09 -17.16 28.55
CA LEU A 292 27.08 -18.17 28.88
C LEU A 292 27.10 -18.52 30.37
N GLU A 293 28.28 -18.74 30.96
CA GLU A 293 28.40 -19.04 32.40
C GLU A 293 27.96 -17.88 33.29
N ARG A 294 28.26 -16.63 32.88
CA ARG A 294 27.77 -15.43 33.58
C ARG A 294 26.25 -15.34 33.52
N VAL A 295 25.66 -15.54 32.34
CA VAL A 295 24.20 -15.55 32.16
C VAL A 295 23.55 -16.64 33.02
N LYS A 296 24.04 -17.88 32.94
CA LYS A 296 23.58 -19.01 33.76
C LYS A 296 23.61 -18.68 35.24
N THR A 297 24.70 -18.08 35.72
CA THR A 297 24.86 -17.71 37.13
C THR A 297 23.83 -16.66 37.57
N VAL A 298 23.69 -15.58 36.79
CA VAL A 298 22.75 -14.48 37.10
C VAL A 298 21.29 -14.95 37.05
N HIS A 299 20.92 -15.80 36.09
CA HIS A 299 19.58 -16.38 36.01
C HIS A 299 19.25 -17.27 37.20
N SER A 300 20.17 -18.16 37.58
CA SER A 300 19.92 -19.18 38.60
C SER A 300 20.09 -18.65 40.02
N LYS A 301 21.27 -18.09 40.34
CA LYS A 301 21.68 -17.73 41.71
C LYS A 301 21.57 -16.23 41.99
N GLY A 302 21.32 -15.43 40.95
CA GLY A 302 21.42 -13.99 41.04
C GLY A 302 22.87 -13.48 40.91
N GLY A 303 23.00 -12.17 40.95
CA GLY A 303 24.25 -11.46 40.71
C GLY A 303 23.98 -9.97 40.45
N TYR A 304 25.03 -9.16 40.57
CA TYR A 304 24.96 -7.73 40.26
C TYR A 304 23.86 -6.94 41.01
N GLY A 305 23.57 -7.33 42.26
CA GLY A 305 22.52 -6.72 43.09
C GLY A 305 21.12 -7.32 42.89
N SER A 306 20.96 -8.31 42.00
CA SER A 306 19.71 -9.04 41.78
C SER A 306 19.73 -10.42 42.44
N ALA A 307 18.56 -10.89 42.87
CA ALA A 307 18.37 -12.25 43.39
C ALA A 307 18.32 -13.33 42.29
N GLY A 308 18.26 -12.92 41.01
CA GLY A 308 18.01 -13.84 39.90
C GLY A 308 16.58 -14.40 39.94
N TYR A 309 16.34 -15.47 39.16
CA TYR A 309 15.05 -16.14 39.10
C TYR A 309 14.95 -17.39 40.00
N ASN A 310 16.05 -17.76 40.68
CA ASN A 310 16.10 -18.87 41.63
C ASN A 310 15.59 -20.21 41.06
N TYR A 311 16.07 -20.57 39.87
CA TYR A 311 15.75 -21.84 39.20
C TYR A 311 17.00 -22.48 38.59
N ASP A 312 16.88 -23.76 38.20
CA ASP A 312 17.95 -24.49 37.53
C ASP A 312 17.98 -24.17 36.03
N TRP A 313 18.99 -23.40 35.60
CA TRP A 313 19.15 -22.99 34.21
C TRP A 313 19.76 -24.13 33.39
N LYS A 314 19.05 -24.55 32.32
CA LYS A 314 19.38 -25.69 31.48
C LYS A 314 20.01 -25.26 30.16
N ILE A 315 21.16 -25.82 29.81
CA ILE A 315 21.85 -25.48 28.56
C ILE A 315 21.10 -26.02 27.34
N GLU A 316 20.39 -27.14 27.49
CA GLU A 316 19.62 -27.79 26.43
C GLU A 316 18.51 -26.86 25.91
N GLU A 317 17.91 -26.05 26.79
CA GLU A 317 16.90 -25.06 26.41
C GLU A 317 17.50 -23.85 25.67
N ALA A 318 18.73 -23.48 26.00
CA ALA A 318 19.44 -22.37 25.35
C ALA A 318 19.97 -22.75 23.96
N GLN A 319 20.24 -24.04 23.74
CA GLN A 319 20.74 -24.58 22.47
C GLN A 319 19.68 -24.65 21.37
N LYS A 320 18.38 -24.72 21.72
CA LYS A 320 17.30 -24.82 20.75
C LYS A 320 17.28 -23.63 19.80
N ASN A 321 17.24 -23.87 18.51
CA ASN A 321 17.10 -22.82 17.51
C ASN A 321 15.63 -22.47 17.32
N VAL A 322 15.38 -21.18 17.18
CA VAL A 322 14.06 -20.61 16.95
C VAL A 322 14.11 -19.63 15.78
N LEU A 323 12.97 -19.40 15.14
CA LEU A 323 12.82 -18.20 14.35
C LEU A 323 12.76 -17.02 15.32
N ARG A 324 13.62 -16.02 15.08
CA ARG A 324 13.75 -14.89 15.99
C ARG A 324 12.40 -14.23 16.22
N THR A 325 12.09 -13.98 17.48
CA THR A 325 10.86 -13.30 17.87
C THR A 325 11.06 -11.78 17.87
N HIS A 326 12.30 -11.34 18.09
CA HIS A 326 12.77 -9.95 18.24
C HIS A 326 14.15 -9.80 17.55
N THR A 327 14.68 -8.58 17.39
CA THR A 327 15.96 -8.32 16.68
C THR A 327 17.10 -7.80 17.58
N THR A 328 16.99 -7.96 18.90
CA THR A 328 17.89 -7.33 19.86
C THR A 328 19.19 -8.15 19.99
N ALA A 329 20.29 -7.75 19.32
CA ALA A 329 21.61 -8.35 19.55
C ALA A 329 22.79 -7.43 19.22
N GLY A 330 23.74 -7.32 20.17
CA GLY A 330 25.08 -6.72 20.02
C GLY A 330 25.20 -5.27 20.51
N PHE A 331 26.23 -4.95 21.29
CA PHE A 331 26.32 -3.66 21.99
C PHE A 331 27.71 -2.99 22.01
N ARG A 332 27.71 -1.68 21.72
CA ARG A 332 28.68 -0.63 22.13
C ARG A 332 27.89 0.65 22.43
N PRO A 333 28.36 1.61 23.27
CA PRO A 333 27.65 2.87 23.52
C PRO A 333 27.35 3.58 22.21
N SER A 334 26.09 3.58 21.80
CA SER A 334 25.65 3.91 20.44
C SER A 334 24.14 4.09 20.41
N LYS A 335 23.68 4.85 19.40
CA LYS A 335 22.28 4.87 18.97
C LYS A 335 22.16 3.93 17.79
N LEU A 336 21.49 2.81 17.97
CA LEU A 336 21.39 1.76 16.98
C LEU A 336 19.93 1.47 16.66
N PHE A 337 19.66 1.07 15.42
CA PHE A 337 18.34 0.62 15.01
C PHE A 337 18.44 -0.48 13.96
N SER A 338 17.36 -1.22 13.79
CA SER A 338 17.19 -2.22 12.74
C SER A 338 15.74 -2.24 12.30
N ILE A 339 15.50 -2.59 11.04
CA ILE A 339 14.14 -2.85 10.54
C ILE A 339 14.16 -4.16 9.79
N ASP A 340 13.59 -5.18 10.41
CA ASP A 340 13.61 -6.50 9.83
C ASP A 340 12.44 -7.37 10.28
N ARG A 341 12.27 -8.48 9.59
CA ARG A 341 11.15 -9.39 9.78
C ARG A 341 11.35 -10.29 11.00
N VAL A 342 10.32 -10.43 11.81
CA VAL A 342 10.25 -11.32 12.97
C VAL A 342 9.08 -12.29 12.80
N PHE A 343 9.12 -13.38 13.55
CA PHE A 343 8.14 -14.46 13.45
C PHE A 343 7.52 -14.72 14.83
N ARG A 344 6.20 -14.82 14.88
CA ARG A 344 5.45 -15.18 16.09
C ARG A 344 4.39 -16.19 15.73
N ASN A 345 4.23 -17.23 16.55
CA ASN A 345 3.23 -18.26 16.32
C ASN A 345 1.84 -17.80 16.82
N GLU A 346 1.41 -16.63 16.34
CA GLU A 346 0.11 -16.06 16.69
C GLU A 346 -0.97 -16.52 15.70
N THR A 347 -2.22 -16.55 16.16
CA THR A 347 -3.35 -16.87 15.28
C THR A 347 -3.56 -15.75 14.27
N LEU A 348 -3.58 -16.09 12.97
CA LEU A 348 -3.77 -15.14 11.88
C LEU A 348 -5.16 -14.47 11.93
N ASP A 349 -5.21 -13.18 12.22
CA ASP A 349 -6.45 -12.39 12.24
C ASP A 349 -6.31 -11.12 11.36
N ALA A 350 -7.21 -10.15 11.49
CA ALA A 350 -7.18 -8.91 10.69
C ALA A 350 -6.09 -7.91 11.14
N THR A 351 -5.48 -8.17 12.30
CA THR A 351 -4.52 -7.30 13.01
C THR A 351 -3.17 -7.98 13.30
N HIS A 352 -3.11 -9.30 13.28
CA HIS A 352 -1.93 -10.12 13.61
C HIS A 352 -1.56 -11.02 12.43
N LEU A 353 -0.26 -11.06 12.14
CA LEU A 353 0.35 -11.94 11.16
C LEU A 353 1.42 -12.80 11.83
N ALA A 354 1.63 -14.00 11.32
CA ALA A 354 2.70 -14.88 11.79
C ALA A 354 4.11 -14.33 11.48
N GLU A 355 4.22 -13.48 10.46
CA GLU A 355 5.43 -12.73 10.12
C GLU A 355 5.10 -11.25 9.91
N PHE A 356 5.92 -10.37 10.47
CA PHE A 356 5.78 -8.92 10.33
C PHE A 356 7.14 -8.24 10.55
N HIS A 357 7.24 -6.94 10.26
CA HIS A 357 8.48 -6.19 10.41
C HIS A 357 8.49 -5.46 11.75
N GLN A 358 9.51 -5.76 12.54
CA GLN A 358 9.79 -5.04 13.78
C GLN A 358 10.89 -4.03 13.51
N VAL A 359 10.62 -2.79 13.93
CA VAL A 359 11.60 -1.71 13.96
C VAL A 359 12.13 -1.68 15.38
N GLU A 360 13.33 -2.16 15.59
CA GLU A 360 13.95 -2.09 16.91
C GLU A 360 15.05 -1.05 16.94
N GLY A 361 15.39 -0.65 18.15
CA GLY A 361 16.63 0.03 18.38
C GLY A 361 17.01 0.07 19.83
N VAL A 362 18.23 0.50 20.03
CA VAL A 362 18.87 0.59 21.32
C VAL A 362 19.61 1.91 21.41
N ILE A 363 19.47 2.57 22.55
CA ILE A 363 20.21 3.78 22.88
C ILE A 363 20.99 3.45 24.13
N ALA A 364 22.29 3.67 24.12
CA ALA A 364 23.06 3.58 25.34
C ALA A 364 23.96 4.76 25.55
N GLU A 365 23.88 5.24 26.78
CA GLU A 365 24.53 6.45 27.21
C GLU A 365 24.65 6.43 28.73
N LYS A 366 25.59 7.20 29.26
CA LYS A 366 25.66 7.43 30.71
C LYS A 366 24.47 8.29 31.16
N ASN A 367 23.85 7.93 32.27
CA ASN A 367 22.68 8.65 32.82
C ASN A 367 21.47 8.70 31.87
N LEU A 368 21.30 7.69 31.02
CA LEU A 368 20.09 7.56 30.20
C LEU A 368 18.88 7.28 31.10
N SER A 369 17.79 8.02 30.91
CA SER A 369 16.57 7.90 31.69
C SER A 369 15.36 7.68 30.78
N LEU A 370 14.25 7.22 31.36
CA LEU A 370 12.99 7.04 30.63
C LEU A 370 12.50 8.35 29.99
N ALA A 371 12.82 9.52 30.58
CA ALA A 371 12.47 10.82 30.03
C ALA A 371 13.18 11.09 28.69
N HIS A 372 14.43 10.68 28.54
CA HIS A 372 15.14 10.76 27.26
C HIS A 372 14.47 9.91 26.19
N LEU A 373 14.02 8.70 26.56
CA LEU A 373 13.34 7.78 25.65
C LEU A 373 11.99 8.34 25.16
N ILE A 374 11.21 8.96 26.07
CA ILE A 374 9.98 9.69 25.72
C ILE A 374 10.28 10.83 24.74
N GLY A 375 11.34 11.61 24.99
CA GLY A 375 11.76 12.70 24.11
C GLY A 375 12.14 12.23 22.71
N VAL A 376 12.90 11.13 22.61
CA VAL A 376 13.29 10.52 21.33
C VAL A 376 12.05 10.10 20.53
N PHE A 377 11.09 9.40 21.14
CA PHE A 377 9.89 8.99 20.41
C PHE A 377 8.96 10.14 20.06
N THR A 378 8.87 11.15 20.93
CA THR A 378 8.10 12.35 20.62
C THR A 378 8.63 13.03 19.36
N GLU A 379 9.95 13.16 19.22
CA GLU A 379 10.56 13.74 18.02
C GLU A 379 10.48 12.79 16.80
N PHE A 380 10.72 11.50 16.98
CA PHE A 380 10.62 10.49 15.92
C PHE A 380 9.23 10.46 15.28
N PHE A 381 8.19 10.30 16.08
CA PHE A 381 6.81 10.23 15.59
C PHE A 381 6.30 11.56 15.08
N LYS A 382 6.77 12.69 15.64
CA LYS A 382 6.48 14.02 15.08
C LYS A 382 7.02 14.16 13.65
N LYS A 383 8.23 13.68 13.36
CA LYS A 383 8.78 13.65 11.99
C LYS A 383 7.94 12.76 11.05
N LEU A 384 7.32 11.71 11.57
CA LEU A 384 6.40 10.84 10.83
C LEU A 384 5.00 11.45 10.62
N GLY A 385 4.69 12.58 11.28
CA GLY A 385 3.37 13.24 11.23
C GLY A 385 2.40 12.81 12.33
N ILE A 386 2.87 12.08 13.35
CA ILE A 386 2.07 11.61 14.49
C ILE A 386 2.41 12.46 15.72
N THR A 387 1.48 13.32 16.15
CA THR A 387 1.70 14.26 17.26
C THR A 387 1.03 13.86 18.57
N ASN A 388 -0.07 13.11 18.51
CA ASN A 388 -0.85 12.74 19.68
C ASN A 388 -0.34 11.41 20.22
N LEU A 389 0.66 11.47 21.11
CA LEU A 389 1.25 10.29 21.76
C LEU A 389 0.84 10.20 23.24
N ARG A 390 0.71 8.96 23.72
CA ARG A 390 0.58 8.62 25.14
C ARG A 390 1.51 7.47 25.48
N PHE A 391 2.03 7.49 26.70
CA PHE A 391 2.91 6.44 27.22
C PHE A 391 2.22 5.77 28.39
N LYS A 392 2.16 4.44 28.38
CA LYS A 392 1.50 3.65 29.41
C LYS A 392 2.52 2.69 30.02
N PRO A 393 2.69 2.65 31.35
CA PRO A 393 3.54 1.65 31.99
C PRO A 393 3.12 0.24 31.62
N THR A 394 4.10 -0.62 31.35
CA THR A 394 3.89 -2.04 31.04
C THR A 394 4.96 -2.90 31.71
N TYR A 395 4.91 -4.21 31.48
CA TYR A 395 5.92 -5.16 31.93
C TYR A 395 6.60 -5.82 30.73
N ASN A 396 7.93 -5.77 30.68
CA ASN A 396 8.73 -6.66 29.84
C ASN A 396 9.79 -7.33 30.73
N PRO A 397 10.10 -8.63 30.54
CA PRO A 397 11.09 -9.33 31.38
C PRO A 397 12.48 -8.70 31.40
N TYR A 398 12.86 -8.06 30.30
CA TYR A 398 14.20 -7.55 30.05
C TYR A 398 14.35 -6.04 30.23
N THR A 399 13.26 -5.33 30.58
CA THR A 399 13.31 -3.88 30.86
C THR A 399 12.66 -3.47 32.19
N GLU A 400 13.31 -2.57 32.93
CA GLU A 400 12.77 -1.92 34.12
C GLU A 400 13.35 -0.50 34.23
N PRO A 401 12.54 0.58 34.12
CA PRO A 401 11.09 0.62 33.82
C PRO A 401 10.75 0.33 32.33
N SER A 402 9.49 -0.04 32.07
CA SER A 402 8.94 -0.32 30.72
C SER A 402 7.69 0.50 30.42
N MET A 403 7.49 0.87 29.14
CA MET A 403 6.31 1.60 28.68
C MET A 403 5.90 1.25 27.22
N GLU A 404 4.60 1.10 27.02
CA GLU A 404 3.93 1.07 25.72
C GLU A 404 3.73 2.49 25.18
N ILE A 405 3.79 2.63 23.87
CA ILE A 405 3.61 3.88 23.13
C ILE A 405 2.30 3.78 22.34
N PHE A 406 1.38 4.70 22.59
CA PHE A 406 0.10 4.81 21.92
C PHE A 406 0.02 6.06 21.07
N ALA A 407 -0.58 5.95 19.88
CA ALA A 407 -0.96 7.07 19.05
C ALA A 407 -2.47 7.10 18.79
N TYR A 408 -3.02 8.31 18.64
CA TYR A 408 -4.44 8.46 18.33
C TYR A 408 -4.71 8.27 16.83
N HIS A 409 -5.48 7.25 16.46
CA HIS A 409 -5.91 7.00 15.09
C HIS A 409 -7.19 7.79 14.78
N GLN A 410 -7.11 8.75 13.86
CA GLN A 410 -8.25 9.62 13.52
C GLN A 410 -9.43 8.84 12.91
N GLY A 411 -9.18 7.96 11.93
CA GLY A 411 -10.23 7.15 11.30
C GLY A 411 -10.99 6.21 12.24
N LEU A 412 -10.31 5.55 13.18
CA LEU A 412 -10.92 4.65 14.17
C LEU A 412 -11.33 5.36 15.48
N ALA A 413 -11.08 6.66 15.61
CA ALA A 413 -11.32 7.49 16.79
C ALA A 413 -10.86 6.85 18.12
N LYS A 414 -9.72 6.13 18.10
CA LYS A 414 -9.20 5.38 19.26
C LYS A 414 -7.69 5.47 19.38
N TRP A 415 -7.19 5.25 20.60
CA TRP A 415 -5.77 5.07 20.85
C TRP A 415 -5.33 3.68 20.39
N VAL A 416 -4.29 3.61 19.56
CA VAL A 416 -3.72 2.38 19.03
C VAL A 416 -2.28 2.29 19.51
N GLU A 417 -1.89 1.14 20.05
CA GLU A 417 -0.51 0.86 20.41
C GLU A 417 0.35 0.77 19.14
N ILE A 418 1.45 1.53 19.10
CA ILE A 418 2.35 1.61 17.94
C ILE A 418 3.78 1.15 18.25
N GLY A 419 4.07 0.88 19.52
CA GLY A 419 5.34 0.30 19.94
C GLY A 419 5.43 0.08 21.45
N ASN A 420 6.50 -0.59 21.86
CA ASN A 420 6.86 -0.89 23.24
C ASN A 420 8.34 -0.49 23.44
N SER A 421 8.68 -0.07 24.65
CA SER A 421 10.02 0.42 24.98
C SER A 421 10.33 0.27 26.47
N GLY A 422 11.58 0.36 26.86
CA GLY A 422 11.98 0.37 28.26
C GLY A 422 13.49 0.50 28.45
N MET A 423 13.91 0.53 29.71
CA MET A 423 15.32 0.56 30.11
C MET A 423 15.79 -0.86 30.38
N PHE A 424 16.82 -1.35 29.70
CA PHE A 424 17.32 -2.71 29.92
C PHE A 424 17.80 -2.92 31.34
N ARG A 425 17.46 -4.10 31.87
CA ARG A 425 17.77 -4.52 33.22
C ARG A 425 19.30 -4.67 33.44
N PRO A 426 19.83 -4.31 34.62
CA PRO A 426 21.24 -4.55 34.94
C PRO A 426 21.67 -6.02 34.81
N GLU A 427 20.76 -6.96 35.10
CA GLU A 427 21.00 -8.39 34.98
C GLU A 427 21.21 -8.86 33.54
N MET A 428 20.74 -8.09 32.55
CA MET A 428 21.04 -8.31 31.14
C MET A 428 22.39 -7.67 30.77
N LEU A 429 22.62 -6.43 31.18
CA LEU A 429 23.74 -5.61 30.71
C LEU A 429 25.08 -5.97 31.37
N LEU A 430 25.10 -6.11 32.69
CA LEU A 430 26.33 -6.33 33.46
C LEU A 430 27.03 -7.66 33.13
N PRO A 431 26.35 -8.80 32.92
CA PRO A 431 27.04 -10.00 32.44
C PRO A 431 27.60 -9.85 31.01
N MET A 432 27.12 -8.91 30.19
CA MET A 432 27.74 -8.61 28.89
C MET A 432 29.09 -7.90 29.04
N GLY A 433 29.44 -7.43 30.24
CA GLY A 433 30.68 -6.67 30.49
C GLY A 433 30.50 -5.16 30.38
N LEU A 434 29.26 -4.67 30.42
CA LEU A 434 28.98 -3.24 30.36
C LEU A 434 29.36 -2.53 31.65
N PRO A 435 29.93 -1.30 31.57
CA PRO A 435 30.16 -0.48 32.75
C PRO A 435 28.84 -0.17 33.48
N ALA A 436 28.88 -0.18 34.82
CA ALA A 436 27.69 0.02 35.65
C ALA A 436 27.09 1.44 35.55
N ASP A 437 27.85 2.41 35.06
CA ASP A 437 27.40 3.79 34.82
C ASP A 437 26.76 3.99 33.43
N VAL A 438 26.70 2.94 32.61
CA VAL A 438 26.01 2.95 31.30
C VAL A 438 24.60 2.40 31.46
N ASN A 439 23.61 3.19 31.06
CA ASN A 439 22.23 2.77 30.97
C ASN A 439 21.84 2.59 29.50
N VAL A 440 21.02 1.58 29.25
CA VAL A 440 20.61 1.23 27.89
C VAL A 440 19.10 1.22 27.81
N ALA A 441 18.53 1.90 26.83
CA ALA A 441 17.12 1.86 26.49
C ALA A 441 16.92 1.00 25.24
N GLY A 442 15.99 0.06 25.29
CA GLY A 442 15.56 -0.74 24.15
C GLY A 442 14.15 -0.37 23.73
N TYR A 443 13.84 -0.55 22.45
CA TYR A 443 12.50 -0.35 21.92
C TYR A 443 12.20 -1.22 20.72
N GLY A 444 10.91 -1.51 20.53
CA GLY A 444 10.35 -2.18 19.38
C GLY A 444 9.09 -1.46 18.91
N LEU A 445 9.08 -1.00 17.67
CA LEU A 445 7.95 -0.37 17.00
C LEU A 445 7.45 -1.31 15.90
N SER A 446 6.14 -1.30 15.65
CA SER A 446 5.58 -1.96 14.47
C SER A 446 5.83 -1.09 13.23
N LEU A 447 6.16 -1.71 12.09
CA LEU A 447 6.18 -0.99 10.81
C LEU A 447 4.78 -0.97 10.17
N GLU A 448 4.03 -2.06 10.30
CA GLU A 448 2.71 -2.25 9.71
C GLU A 448 1.67 -1.31 10.30
N ARG A 449 1.58 -1.18 11.64
CA ARG A 449 0.55 -0.34 12.29
C ARG A 449 0.66 1.14 11.88
N PRO A 450 1.84 1.79 11.90
CA PRO A 450 1.99 3.15 11.38
C PRO A 450 1.70 3.26 9.88
N THR A 451 2.05 2.24 9.08
CA THR A 451 1.73 2.21 7.65
C THR A 451 0.23 2.16 7.40
N MET A 452 -0.49 1.34 8.16
CA MET A 452 -1.95 1.24 8.12
C MET A 452 -2.61 2.57 8.51
N ILE A 453 -2.14 3.22 9.59
CA ILE A 453 -2.63 4.54 10.02
C ILE A 453 -2.38 5.60 8.93
N LYS A 454 -1.20 5.60 8.31
CA LYS A 454 -0.80 6.59 7.30
C LYS A 454 -1.60 6.48 5.99
N TYR A 455 -1.88 5.25 5.53
CA TYR A 455 -2.61 5.02 4.29
C TYR A 455 -4.10 4.70 4.48
N GLY A 456 -4.60 4.66 5.71
CA GLY A 456 -6.00 4.35 6.01
C GLY A 456 -6.40 2.91 5.69
N ILE A 457 -5.49 1.95 5.88
CA ILE A 457 -5.73 0.53 5.63
C ILE A 457 -6.27 -0.13 6.91
N ASN A 458 -7.39 -0.83 6.81
CA ASN A 458 -8.08 -1.40 7.98
C ASN A 458 -7.64 -2.84 8.31
N ASN A 459 -7.10 -3.59 7.34
CA ASN A 459 -6.73 -5.00 7.50
C ASN A 459 -5.27 -5.19 7.06
N ILE A 460 -4.47 -5.80 7.93
CA ILE A 460 -3.03 -6.00 7.70
C ILE A 460 -2.74 -6.92 6.49
N ARG A 461 -3.66 -7.84 6.17
CA ARG A 461 -3.51 -8.78 5.04
C ARG A 461 -3.62 -8.11 3.68
N ASP A 462 -4.27 -6.94 3.63
CA ASP A 462 -4.37 -6.11 2.44
C ASP A 462 -3.09 -5.26 2.25
N LEU A 463 -2.23 -5.22 3.27
CA LEU A 463 -0.95 -4.52 3.25
C LEU A 463 0.23 -5.45 3.00
N PHE A 464 0.21 -6.70 3.46
CA PHE A 464 1.35 -7.61 3.36
C PHE A 464 0.92 -9.06 3.09
N GLY A 465 1.64 -9.72 2.19
CA GLY A 465 1.44 -11.12 1.82
C GLY A 465 1.18 -11.34 0.33
N SER A 466 1.08 -12.59 -0.11
CA SER A 466 0.85 -12.94 -1.51
C SER A 466 -0.54 -12.57 -2.05
N LYS A 467 -1.48 -12.24 -1.15
CA LYS A 467 -2.86 -11.86 -1.47
C LYS A 467 -3.08 -10.35 -1.54
N ILE A 468 -2.01 -9.55 -1.50
CA ILE A 468 -2.11 -8.10 -1.63
C ILE A 468 -2.76 -7.71 -2.95
N ASP A 469 -3.68 -6.75 -2.88
CA ASP A 469 -4.23 -6.13 -4.08
C ASP A 469 -3.19 -5.20 -4.72
N LEU A 470 -2.81 -5.52 -5.95
CA LEU A 470 -1.83 -4.73 -6.70
C LEU A 470 -2.36 -3.34 -7.06
N GLU A 471 -3.67 -3.14 -7.17
CA GLU A 471 -4.23 -1.80 -7.39
C GLU A 471 -3.89 -0.87 -6.22
N VAL A 472 -3.88 -1.38 -4.99
CA VAL A 472 -3.44 -0.61 -3.81
C VAL A 472 -1.97 -0.22 -3.98
N VAL A 473 -1.11 -1.12 -4.44
CA VAL A 473 0.32 -0.83 -4.66
C VAL A 473 0.50 0.26 -5.73
N TYR A 474 -0.28 0.21 -6.81
CA TYR A 474 -0.21 1.15 -7.92
C TYR A 474 -0.69 2.55 -7.53
N ASN A 475 -1.80 2.61 -6.78
CA ASN A 475 -2.45 3.87 -6.42
C ASN A 475 -1.89 4.49 -5.13
N THR A 476 -1.13 3.74 -4.33
CA THR A 476 -0.57 4.26 -3.08
C THR A 476 0.43 5.38 -3.39
N PRO A 477 0.23 6.60 -2.83
CA PRO A 477 1.12 7.72 -3.10
C PRO A 477 2.52 7.49 -2.53
N ILE A 478 3.44 8.39 -2.86
CA ILE A 478 4.77 8.40 -2.25
C ILE A 478 4.61 8.73 -0.76
N CYS A 479 5.28 7.97 0.09
CA CYS A 479 5.40 8.26 1.51
C CYS A 479 6.22 9.54 1.68
N ARG A 480 5.55 10.67 1.97
CA ARG A 480 6.20 11.95 2.22
C ARG A 480 6.17 12.24 3.72
N LEU A 481 7.27 12.80 4.22
CA LEU A 481 7.32 13.48 5.51
C LEU A 481 6.33 14.65 5.44
N ASP A 482 5.29 14.65 6.26
CA ASP A 482 4.31 15.73 6.21
C ASP A 482 4.94 17.05 6.70
N LYS A 483 5.19 17.93 5.72
CA LYS A 483 5.40 19.38 5.80
C LYS A 483 6.58 19.90 6.65
N MET A 484 7.73 20.00 6.00
CA MET A 484 8.21 21.35 5.67
C MET A 484 7.99 21.60 4.18
N THR A 485 7.08 22.51 3.87
CA THR A 485 6.97 23.11 2.54
C THR A 485 8.27 23.85 2.21
N THR A 486 9.19 23.19 1.52
CA THR A 486 9.92 23.89 0.46
C THR A 486 9.15 23.61 -0.81
N ARG A 487 8.37 24.59 -1.27
CA ARG A 487 7.92 24.61 -2.67
C ARG A 487 9.17 24.36 -3.53
N LEU A 488 9.31 23.16 -4.08
CA LEU A 488 10.24 22.91 -5.17
C LEU A 488 9.65 23.67 -6.36
N ALA A 489 10.09 24.91 -6.55
CA ALA A 489 9.89 25.61 -7.80
C ALA A 489 10.42 24.70 -8.92
N ARG A 490 9.64 24.53 -9.99
CA ARG A 490 10.05 23.79 -11.17
C ARG A 490 11.36 24.39 -11.67
N LEU A 491 12.47 23.67 -11.49
CA LEU A 491 13.79 24.10 -11.95
C LEU A 491 14.13 23.33 -13.22
N TRP A 492 13.66 23.85 -14.35
CA TRP A 492 14.32 23.64 -15.62
C TRP A 492 14.11 24.85 -16.54
N GLN A 493 15.22 25.48 -16.90
CA GLN A 493 15.40 26.21 -18.16
C GLN A 493 16.76 25.73 -18.73
N PRO A 494 16.84 25.34 -20.00
CA PRO A 494 18.07 24.85 -20.60
C PRO A 494 19.11 25.98 -20.72
N GLY A 495 20.35 25.77 -20.21
CA GLY A 495 21.51 26.59 -20.57
C GLY A 495 22.48 27.09 -19.49
N ASN A 496 22.52 26.60 -18.24
CA ASN A 496 23.46 27.14 -17.22
C ASN A 496 24.15 26.04 -16.39
N PRO A 497 25.49 26.02 -16.21
CA PRO A 497 26.19 24.91 -15.56
C PRO A 497 26.11 25.03 -14.03
N GLN A 498 25.42 24.05 -13.43
CA GLN A 498 25.52 23.58 -12.04
C GLN A 498 25.37 24.60 -10.90
N ARG A 499 24.16 24.71 -10.33
CA ARG A 499 23.98 24.84 -8.88
C ARG A 499 23.65 23.46 -8.29
N ARG A 500 24.61 22.86 -7.59
CA ARG A 500 24.41 21.58 -6.87
C ARG A 500 23.72 21.87 -5.55
N VAL A 501 22.66 21.13 -5.26
CA VAL A 501 21.96 21.16 -3.97
C VAL A 501 22.53 20.00 -3.14
N PHE A 502 22.93 20.26 -1.89
CA PHE A 502 23.25 19.19 -0.95
C PHE A 502 22.01 18.32 -0.75
N LEU A 503 22.13 17.03 -1.03
CA LEU A 503 21.05 16.12 -0.70
C LEU A 503 20.96 15.99 0.83
N PRO A 504 19.76 16.09 1.43
CA PRO A 504 19.59 16.02 2.88
C PRO A 504 20.05 14.69 3.51
N ASP A 505 20.22 13.65 2.71
CA ASP A 505 20.58 12.28 3.10
C ASP A 505 22.07 11.96 2.94
N PHE A 506 22.92 12.95 2.57
CA PHE A 506 24.37 12.74 2.58
C PHE A 506 24.90 12.58 4.00
N TRP A 507 25.72 11.55 4.20
CA TRP A 507 26.35 11.21 5.46
C TRP A 507 27.87 11.08 5.31
N LEU A 508 28.59 11.37 6.38
CA LEU A 508 30.03 11.11 6.53
C LEU A 508 30.30 10.62 7.95
N ALA A 509 31.18 9.64 8.10
CA ALA A 509 31.63 9.12 9.39
C ALA A 509 33.16 9.25 9.48
N VAL A 510 33.68 9.75 10.60
CA VAL A 510 35.14 9.80 10.83
C VAL A 510 35.65 8.38 11.08
N VAL A 511 36.73 8.00 10.40
CA VAL A 511 37.34 6.68 10.49
C VAL A 511 38.72 6.81 11.11
N GLU A 512 38.98 6.02 12.14
CA GLU A 512 40.28 5.97 12.80
C GLU A 512 41.35 5.39 11.86
N SER A 513 42.56 5.94 11.92
CA SER A 513 43.69 5.50 11.12
C SER A 513 44.82 5.04 12.02
N PRO A 514 45.59 4.00 11.64
CA PRO A 514 46.66 3.46 12.48
C PRO A 514 47.69 4.52 12.84
N ASP A 515 48.07 4.58 14.12
CA ASP A 515 49.11 5.51 14.63
C ASP A 515 50.54 5.10 14.24
N VAL A 516 50.71 3.85 13.78
CA VAL A 516 51.98 3.23 13.42
C VAL A 516 51.85 2.44 12.10
N GLY A 517 52.96 2.28 11.39
CA GLY A 517 53.03 1.51 10.14
C GLY A 517 52.83 2.33 8.85
N ARG A 518 52.86 1.64 7.70
CA ARG A 518 52.81 2.26 6.34
C ARG A 518 51.48 2.94 6.02
N ASN A 519 50.41 2.60 6.74
CA ASN A 519 49.06 3.15 6.54
C ASN A 519 48.79 4.39 7.41
N LYS A 520 49.80 4.91 8.12
CA LYS A 520 49.68 6.12 8.93
C LYS A 520 49.41 7.34 8.07
N LEU A 521 48.38 8.11 8.41
CA LEU A 521 48.05 9.34 7.71
C LEU A 521 48.86 10.55 8.23
N PRO A 522 49.10 11.57 7.38
CA PRO A 522 49.68 12.83 7.83
C PRO A 522 48.84 13.49 8.94
N ARG A 523 49.49 14.21 9.86
CA ARG A 523 48.82 14.85 11.03
C ARG A 523 47.68 15.82 10.67
N ASN A 524 47.72 16.39 9.46
CA ASN A 524 46.68 17.30 8.95
C ASN A 524 45.68 16.59 8.01
N CYS A 525 45.64 15.27 8.02
CA CYS A 525 44.74 14.46 7.19
C CYS A 525 43.81 13.65 8.08
N VAL A 526 42.51 13.74 7.82
CA VAL A 526 41.48 12.95 8.51
C VAL A 526 40.78 12.07 7.49
N LYS A 527 40.61 10.78 7.82
CA LYS A 527 39.90 9.82 6.99
C LYS A 527 38.42 9.81 7.37
N PHE A 528 37.57 9.89 6.36
CA PHE A 528 36.12 9.73 6.48
C PHE A 528 35.64 8.57 5.62
N GLU A 529 34.65 7.82 6.10
CA GLU A 529 33.75 7.04 5.25
C GLU A 529 32.61 7.96 4.83
N VAL A 530 32.25 7.96 3.55
CA VAL A 530 31.29 8.92 2.98
C VAL A 530 30.29 8.22 2.09
N ASP A 531 29.12 8.82 1.91
CA ASP A 531 28.13 8.32 0.96
C ASP A 531 28.76 8.17 -0.45
N PRO A 532 28.62 7.01 -1.12
CA PRO A 532 29.22 6.76 -2.42
C PRO A 532 28.90 7.80 -3.50
N ARG A 533 27.74 8.46 -3.40
CA ARG A 533 27.25 9.48 -4.34
C ARG A 533 27.97 10.82 -4.18
N MET A 534 28.59 11.10 -3.03
CA MET A 534 29.27 12.38 -2.79
C MET A 534 30.53 12.53 -3.63
N SER A 535 30.64 13.60 -4.40
CA SER A 535 31.89 13.94 -5.08
C SER A 535 32.91 14.60 -4.14
N ARG A 536 34.17 14.68 -4.58
CA ARG A 536 35.23 15.41 -3.83
C ARG A 536 34.84 16.85 -3.51
N HIS A 537 34.11 17.50 -4.43
CA HIS A 537 33.62 18.86 -4.24
C HIS A 537 32.51 18.91 -3.19
N ASP A 538 31.56 17.97 -3.23
CA ASP A 538 30.46 17.92 -2.25
C ASP A 538 31.02 17.69 -0.84
N ILE A 539 32.00 16.79 -0.67
CA ILE A 539 32.65 16.54 0.63
C ILE A 539 33.35 17.79 1.16
N ARG A 540 34.13 18.47 0.31
CA ARG A 540 34.82 19.72 0.69
C ARG A 540 33.81 20.78 1.13
N GLU A 541 32.80 21.03 0.31
CA GLU A 541 31.79 22.06 0.57
C GLU A 541 30.95 21.71 1.80
N TYR A 542 30.64 20.43 2.04
CA TYR A 542 29.90 19.98 3.22
C TYR A 542 30.69 20.24 4.50
N LEU A 543 31.96 19.82 4.53
CA LEU A 543 32.83 20.04 5.69
C LEU A 543 33.16 21.52 5.91
N THR A 544 33.32 22.30 4.84
CA THR A 544 33.64 23.74 4.94
C THR A 544 32.43 24.58 5.31
N LYS A 545 31.24 24.33 4.73
CA LYS A 545 30.06 25.18 4.93
C LYS A 545 29.18 24.76 6.10
N ILE A 546 29.10 23.46 6.39
CA ILE A 546 28.24 22.94 7.45
C ILE A 546 29.02 22.84 8.77
N TYR A 547 30.24 22.31 8.73
CA TYR A 547 31.07 22.10 9.92
C TYR A 547 32.14 23.17 10.14
N ASP A 548 32.22 24.17 9.26
CA ASP A 548 33.19 25.28 9.34
C ASP A 548 34.66 24.79 9.46
N LEU A 549 34.98 23.68 8.80
CA LEU A 549 36.33 23.10 8.85
C LEU A 549 37.24 23.70 7.77
N PRO A 550 38.52 23.97 8.08
CA PRO A 550 39.46 24.56 7.14
C PRO A 550 40.03 23.52 6.15
N VAL A 551 39.18 23.02 5.26
CA VAL A 551 39.53 21.98 4.28
C VAL A 551 40.37 22.57 3.14
N ARG A 552 41.59 22.03 2.96
CA ARG A 552 42.50 22.39 1.87
C ARG A 552 42.26 21.54 0.62
N ASP A 553 42.20 20.22 0.78
CA ASP A 553 42.08 19.26 -0.32
C ASP A 553 41.29 18.01 0.12
N VAL A 554 40.64 17.32 -0.82
CA VAL A 554 39.90 16.09 -0.57
C VAL A 554 40.26 15.07 -1.64
N ARG A 555 40.77 13.92 -1.21
CA ARG A 555 40.98 12.75 -2.08
C ARG A 555 39.99 11.67 -1.73
N THR A 556 39.47 10.96 -2.72
CA THR A 556 38.50 9.89 -2.51
C THR A 556 39.00 8.59 -3.11
N GLU A 557 38.71 7.50 -2.42
CA GLU A 557 39.01 6.13 -2.80
C GLU A 557 37.72 5.31 -2.65
N VAL A 558 37.43 4.43 -3.61
CA VAL A 558 36.34 3.47 -3.49
C VAL A 558 36.99 2.11 -3.25
N GLN A 559 36.73 1.53 -2.09
CA GLN A 559 37.16 0.20 -1.71
C GLN A 559 36.03 -0.78 -2.05
N MET A 560 36.31 -1.73 -2.93
CA MET A 560 35.34 -2.79 -3.22
C MET A 560 35.11 -3.64 -1.97
N GLY A 561 33.85 -3.96 -1.71
CA GLY A 561 33.49 -4.88 -0.63
C GLY A 561 33.98 -6.29 -0.94
N ASP A 562 34.29 -7.03 0.13
CA ASP A 562 34.81 -8.39 -0.01
C ASP A 562 33.74 -9.32 -0.57
N ILE A 563 34.16 -10.20 -1.49
CA ILE A 563 33.29 -11.22 -2.09
C ILE A 563 33.51 -12.52 -1.33
N THR A 564 32.46 -13.01 -0.69
CA THR A 564 32.44 -14.34 -0.09
C THR A 564 32.16 -15.36 -1.20
N TRP A 565 33.10 -16.29 -1.38
CA TRP A 565 33.00 -17.38 -2.36
C TRP A 565 32.60 -18.68 -1.67
N ASN A 566 31.86 -19.54 -2.37
CA ASN A 566 31.50 -20.88 -1.88
C ASN A 566 32.70 -21.83 -1.67
N SER A 567 33.84 -21.55 -2.31
CA SER A 567 35.10 -22.31 -2.18
C SER A 567 36.29 -21.36 -2.23
N LYS A 568 37.23 -21.51 -1.29
CA LYS A 568 38.47 -20.70 -1.22
C LYS A 568 39.59 -21.21 -2.13
N HIS A 569 39.54 -22.47 -2.56
CA HIS A 569 40.69 -23.14 -3.20
C HIS A 569 40.47 -23.49 -4.66
N ASP A 570 39.22 -23.54 -5.13
CA ASP A 570 38.93 -23.95 -6.50
C ASP A 570 38.51 -22.75 -7.37
N HIS A 571 39.49 -22.15 -8.04
CA HIS A 571 39.29 -20.95 -8.84
C HIS A 571 38.42 -21.17 -10.08
N GLN A 572 38.26 -22.42 -10.53
CA GLN A 572 37.55 -22.76 -11.77
C GLN A 572 36.04 -22.94 -11.53
N TYR A 573 35.62 -23.31 -10.32
CA TYR A 573 34.22 -23.53 -9.95
C TYR A 573 33.69 -22.62 -8.83
N LYS A 574 34.47 -21.62 -8.40
CA LYS A 574 34.04 -20.66 -7.38
C LYS A 574 32.82 -19.86 -7.86
N LYS A 575 31.77 -19.85 -7.06
CA LYS A 575 30.58 -19.01 -7.22
C LYS A 575 30.56 -17.97 -6.11
N ALA A 576 30.30 -16.72 -6.48
CA ALA A 576 30.11 -15.64 -5.52
C ALA A 576 28.80 -15.89 -4.75
N MET A 577 28.90 -16.06 -3.44
CA MET A 577 27.76 -16.27 -2.55
C MET A 577 27.18 -14.93 -2.10
N TRP A 578 28.07 -13.99 -1.78
CA TRP A 578 27.73 -12.70 -1.21
C TRP A 578 28.84 -11.69 -1.52
N LYS A 579 28.50 -10.41 -1.68
CA LYS A 579 29.46 -9.32 -1.80
C LYS A 579 29.06 -8.23 -0.81
N ASP A 580 30.01 -7.80 0.02
CA ASP A 580 29.79 -6.65 0.91
C ASP A 580 29.66 -5.35 0.10
N ASP A 581 29.00 -4.35 0.70
CA ASP A 581 28.81 -3.07 0.03
C ASP A 581 30.14 -2.37 -0.25
N ASP A 582 30.25 -1.74 -1.42
CA ASP A 582 31.42 -0.94 -1.77
C ASP A 582 31.46 0.32 -0.90
N LYS A 583 32.59 0.54 -0.23
CA LYS A 583 32.79 1.67 0.67
C LYS A 583 33.53 2.78 -0.04
N LYS A 584 33.14 4.03 0.21
CA LYS A 584 33.87 5.20 -0.27
C LYS A 584 34.55 5.91 0.89
N PHE A 585 35.87 6.04 0.82
CA PHE A 585 36.65 6.78 1.79
C PHE A 585 37.09 8.12 1.21
N ALA A 586 37.06 9.15 2.04
CA ALA A 586 37.56 10.48 1.76
C ALA A 586 38.71 10.83 2.70
N TYR A 587 39.88 11.11 2.13
CA TYR A 587 41.06 11.62 2.82
C TYR A 587 41.04 13.15 2.71
N VAL A 588 40.70 13.80 3.81
CA VAL A 588 40.49 15.25 3.87
C VAL A 588 41.73 15.89 4.48
N PHE A 589 42.44 16.68 3.67
CA PHE A 589 43.61 17.43 4.09
C PHE A 589 43.17 18.81 4.56
N MET A 590 43.44 19.11 5.82
CA MET A 590 43.18 20.40 6.44
C MET A 590 44.31 21.39 6.17
N SER A 591 44.05 22.67 6.44
CA SER A 591 45.04 23.75 6.37
C SER A 591 46.28 23.48 7.23
N LYS A 592 47.42 24.06 6.85
CA LYS A 592 48.68 23.93 7.61
C LYS A 592 48.47 24.52 9.02
N GLY A 593 48.73 23.73 10.06
CA GLY A 593 48.54 24.12 11.46
C GLY A 593 47.31 23.51 12.13
N PHE A 594 46.39 22.90 11.37
CA PHE A 594 45.27 22.16 11.95
C PHE A 594 45.74 20.81 12.47
N THR A 595 45.58 20.59 13.77
CA THR A 595 45.82 19.31 14.43
C THR A 595 44.49 18.69 14.83
N PHE A 596 44.20 17.52 14.29
CA PHE A 596 43.07 16.72 14.71
C PHE A 596 43.56 15.63 15.67
N SER A 597 43.07 15.64 16.90
CA SER A 597 43.18 14.50 17.80
C SER A 597 41.86 13.77 17.79
N TYR A 598 41.88 12.46 17.54
CA TYR A 598 40.70 11.65 17.80
C TYR A 598 40.33 11.84 19.27
N PRO A 599 39.08 12.20 19.59
CA PRO A 599 38.66 12.27 20.98
C PRO A 599 38.83 10.88 21.57
N LYS A 600 39.70 10.75 22.58
CA LYS A 600 39.80 9.55 23.42
C LYS A 600 38.50 9.45 24.21
N MET A 601 37.47 8.92 23.57
CA MET A 601 36.15 8.75 24.15
C MET A 601 36.15 7.61 25.18
N PHE A 602 37.14 6.70 25.11
CA PHE A 602 37.29 5.55 25.99
C PHE A 602 38.78 5.33 26.31
N ASP A 603 39.09 4.93 27.54
CA ASP A 603 40.43 4.45 27.89
C ASP A 603 40.71 3.14 27.14
N SER A 604 41.91 3.01 26.59
CA SER A 604 42.32 1.79 25.87
C SER A 604 42.25 0.60 26.83
N LEU A 605 41.34 -0.33 26.57
CA LEU A 605 41.22 -1.58 27.31
C LEU A 605 42.52 -2.40 27.13
N GLU A 606 42.95 -3.13 28.15
CA GLU A 606 44.15 -3.99 28.11
C GLU A 606 44.13 -4.95 26.91
N GLU A 607 42.94 -5.39 26.48
CA GLU A 607 42.74 -6.24 25.29
C GLU A 607 43.17 -5.56 23.99
N ASP A 608 42.97 -4.25 23.81
CA ASP A 608 43.40 -3.54 22.59
C ASP A 608 44.93 -3.43 22.55
N LEU A 609 45.57 -3.25 23.71
CA LEU A 609 47.03 -3.25 23.83
C LEU A 609 47.63 -4.64 23.59
N GLU A 610 46.95 -5.71 24.04
CA GLU A 610 47.34 -7.08 23.75
C GLU A 610 47.14 -7.44 22.28
N LEU A 611 46.05 -6.99 21.65
CA LEU A 611 45.78 -7.23 20.23
C LEU A 611 46.78 -6.48 19.34
N ILE A 612 47.19 -5.26 19.73
CA ILE A 612 48.25 -4.49 19.06
C ILE A 612 49.60 -5.20 19.23
N LYS A 613 49.94 -5.68 20.43
CA LYS A 613 51.15 -6.47 20.67
C LYS A 613 51.16 -7.78 19.86
N ALA A 614 50.02 -8.47 19.78
CA ALA A 614 49.88 -9.70 19.00
C ALA A 614 50.03 -9.43 17.50
N LYS A 615 49.45 -8.34 16.99
CA LYS A 615 49.63 -7.92 15.58
C LYS A 615 51.07 -7.51 15.27
N GLN A 616 51.73 -6.78 16.17
CA GLN A 616 53.15 -6.45 16.03
C GLN A 616 54.05 -7.69 16.07
N GLN A 617 53.79 -8.65 16.98
CA GLN A 617 54.48 -9.93 16.98
C GLN A 617 54.26 -10.72 15.69
N GLN A 618 53.05 -10.67 15.13
CA GLN A 618 52.72 -11.36 13.88
C GLN A 618 53.39 -10.71 12.66
N GLU A 619 53.55 -9.39 12.65
CA GLU A 619 54.35 -8.66 11.64
C GLU A 619 55.85 -8.95 11.79
N ASP A 620 56.39 -8.90 13.01
CA ASP A 620 57.79 -9.26 13.28
C ASP A 620 58.10 -10.72 12.90
N LEU A 621 57.14 -11.63 13.13
CA LEU A 621 57.24 -13.02 12.70
C LEU A 621 57.21 -13.15 11.17
N LYS A 622 56.39 -12.36 10.47
CA LYS A 622 56.36 -12.31 9.00
C LYS A 622 57.67 -11.76 8.42
N ASP A 623 58.23 -10.73 9.02
CA ASP A 623 59.49 -10.14 8.57
C ASP A 623 60.68 -11.09 8.84
N LYS A 624 60.70 -11.78 10.00
CA LYS A 624 61.67 -12.85 10.28
C LYS A 624 61.53 -14.07 9.36
N LEU A 625 60.30 -14.44 8.98
CA LEU A 625 60.04 -15.49 7.99
C LEU A 625 60.56 -15.08 6.61
N ASN A 626 60.34 -13.83 6.21
CA ASN A 626 60.84 -13.30 4.93
C ASN A 626 62.38 -13.22 4.88
N GLU A 627 63.05 -12.85 5.98
CA GLU A 627 64.52 -12.90 6.09
C GLU A 627 65.06 -14.35 5.99
N GLY A 628 64.34 -15.33 6.57
CA GLY A 628 64.67 -16.74 6.47
C GLY A 628 64.51 -17.34 5.06
N TYR A 629 63.54 -16.84 4.28
CA TYR A 629 63.34 -17.26 2.89
C TYR A 629 64.33 -16.59 1.93
N ALA A 630 64.71 -15.32 2.15
CA ALA A 630 65.68 -14.62 1.32
C ALA A 630 67.10 -15.26 1.37
N ASN A 631 67.47 -15.88 2.50
CA ASN A 631 68.79 -16.49 2.68
C ASN A 631 68.91 -17.97 2.26
N ARG A 632 67.82 -18.65 1.88
CA ARG A 632 67.87 -20.06 1.42
C ARG A 632 68.27 -20.22 -0.05
N ASN A 633 68.17 -19.16 -0.86
CA ASN A 633 68.47 -19.21 -2.31
C ASN A 633 69.94 -18.97 -2.71
N ARG A 634 70.90 -18.94 -1.76
CA ARG A 634 72.34 -18.83 -2.06
C ARG A 634 73.15 -20.13 -1.94
N ARG A 635 72.53 -21.28 -1.62
CA ARG A 635 73.26 -22.57 -1.45
C ARG A 635 72.77 -23.75 -2.30
N VAL A 636 71.88 -23.55 -3.27
CA VAL A 636 71.37 -24.64 -4.14
C VAL A 636 71.79 -24.44 -5.60
N GLY A 637 73.11 -24.28 -5.81
CA GLY A 637 73.71 -24.11 -7.14
C GLY A 637 74.95 -24.98 -7.37
N ARG A 638 75.04 -26.15 -6.73
CA ARG A 638 76.25 -27.00 -6.82
C ARG A 638 76.04 -28.51 -6.64
N PHE A 639 74.96 -29.07 -7.20
CA PHE A 639 74.74 -30.53 -7.17
C PHE A 639 74.15 -31.11 -8.47
N LEU A 640 74.53 -30.56 -9.62
CA LEU A 640 74.41 -31.23 -10.92
C LEU A 640 75.66 -30.93 -11.76
N ALA A 641 76.76 -31.60 -11.42
CA ALA A 641 77.89 -31.82 -12.31
C ALA A 641 78.63 -33.08 -11.84
N VAL A 642 78.85 -33.99 -12.80
CA VAL A 642 79.46 -35.33 -12.74
C VAL A 642 78.50 -36.46 -12.40
#